data_AF-A0A7X7V0L5-F1
#
_entry.id   AF-A0A7X7V0L5-F1
#
_cell.length_a   1.000
_cell.length_b   1.000
_cell.length_c   1.000
_cell.angle_alpha   90.00
_cell.angle_beta   90.00
_cell.angle_gamma   90.00
#
_symmetry.space_group_name_H-M   'P 1'
#
loop_
_entity.id
_entity.type
_entity.pdbx_description
1 polymer ?
#
loop_
_entity_poly.entity_id
_entity_poly.type
_entity_poly.pdbx_seq_one_letter_code
_entity_poly.pdbx_strand_id
1 'polypeptide(L)'
;MQIDFEFSNEVLVIKLSGKFDSLGSIEFEKSMVKYSGQKHIIIDFSDVKYLSSAGIRDILKLEKDSKISGGIIVLCSLNQSVNQVFTMTGLKSALTIARDLTESREVISKHLKFEVKNKSVEINDCQYHSFKLSDSFSPLKVMLPEDNNDEFKVFSIEELKFSLGRGGLGLNKSEIENNNLIFTIGDFLGIQKSNGDTESDYLFIEKKEDVFLFLKEVVSFSTEPNYCIDFFAKSSIPLKNILTNMNNIVGDEITPESSFVSYVFFGKTTKTEEESEEEWIIGTGMLINKTTLSETQIENLKQLKEIFHFFNCTEYLCAGQIDVLLKFSKELSPQHKISNDLKNLLTFQNVKGVEQGSENNEFQSGRVYFFNHKEIKPLLQSLEIENLKEYDLTDEFEIIVRRIYSDCSRIQMTPLFGGFSARTFQVFGEDKNGAKILPTVLKLSNSAIIKREEDNFEMYVKKFILNNASTVMGAFYYSDFGGIRYNFLGITGSTKLKWLRKLYNERTFDEVLPLFEKVYTGILKPWYGQPKLDNINLFKEQNPINFFPIIYDKAKEELGISADDPKIYVEELKREITNPYYFLKYGYAEREKISFTCYKGICHGDLNLQNILLDEKENIYIIDFSETKYRNAVSDFSRLEPIIKFEYFNIESKESMNHIIDFETALMKCDSIKDKPEFCYTGNDPEVEKGYKLILKMREYASTVSLFEKSIVPYLIAMLEWSLPVVVYYGLNNHRKRYSMISCALITEKILEIENLINLGV
;
A
#
# COMPACT_ATOMS: atom_id res chain seq x y z
N MET A 1 23.65 -24.95 40.07
CA MET A 1 24.10 -24.56 38.72
C MET A 1 25.59 -24.84 38.65
N GLN A 2 26.05 -25.44 37.55
CA GLN A 2 27.48 -25.60 37.28
C GLN A 2 27.94 -24.44 36.40
N ILE A 3 29.11 -23.90 36.70
CA ILE A 3 29.68 -22.75 36.01
C ILE A 3 31.15 -23.06 35.74
N ASP A 4 31.50 -23.11 34.45
CA ASP A 4 32.87 -23.30 34.01
C ASP A 4 33.39 -21.98 33.40
N PHE A 5 34.66 -21.66 33.67
CA PHE A 5 35.29 -20.43 33.23
C PHE A 5 36.50 -20.74 32.35
N GLU A 6 36.59 -20.06 31.21
CA GLU A 6 37.76 -20.07 30.33
C GLU A 6 38.21 -18.62 30.11
N PHE A 7 39.45 -18.31 30.44
CA PHE A 7 40.01 -16.97 30.27
C PHE A 7 41.13 -16.99 29.22
N SER A 8 40.98 -16.20 28.16
CA SER A 8 41.99 -16.07 27.10
C SER A 8 41.91 -14.69 26.44
N ASN A 9 43.06 -14.09 26.11
CA ASN A 9 43.14 -12.81 25.39
C ASN A 9 42.23 -11.70 25.95
N GLU A 10 42.25 -11.50 27.28
CA GLU A 10 41.41 -10.51 27.97
C GLU A 10 39.90 -10.75 27.89
N VAL A 11 39.47 -11.92 27.42
CA VAL A 11 38.07 -12.34 27.34
C VAL A 11 37.80 -13.46 28.34
N LEU A 12 36.76 -13.28 29.15
CA LEU A 12 36.23 -14.32 30.03
C LEU A 12 35.04 -15.01 29.36
N VAL A 13 35.17 -16.30 29.07
CA VAL A 13 34.07 -17.15 28.63
C VAL A 13 33.50 -17.86 29.86
N ILE A 14 32.19 -17.71 30.07
CA ILE A 14 31.43 -18.33 31.16
C ILE A 14 30.48 -19.33 30.53
N LYS A 15 30.68 -20.62 30.79
CA LYS A 15 29.76 -21.67 30.36
C LYS A 15 28.84 -22.04 31.52
N LEU A 16 27.53 -21.90 31.29
CA LEU A 16 26.51 -22.16 32.29
C LEU A 16 25.81 -23.50 32.03
N SER A 17 25.58 -24.29 33.08
CA SER A 17 24.84 -25.55 32.98
C SER A 17 23.87 -25.76 34.13
N GLY A 18 22.63 -26.16 33.81
CA GLY A 18 21.56 -26.39 34.78
C GLY A 18 20.52 -25.27 34.82
N LYS A 19 20.01 -24.90 36.01
CA LYS A 19 18.97 -23.87 36.16
C LYS A 19 19.58 -22.56 36.67
N PHE A 20 19.32 -21.46 35.97
CA PHE A 20 19.68 -20.11 36.38
C PHE A 20 18.48 -19.42 37.07
N ASP A 21 18.06 -20.03 38.18
CA ASP A 21 16.98 -19.56 39.07
C ASP A 21 17.54 -18.79 40.28
N SER A 22 16.73 -18.54 41.31
CA SER A 22 17.19 -17.84 42.52
C SER A 22 18.37 -18.53 43.22
N LEU A 23 18.46 -19.87 43.18
CA LEU A 23 19.59 -20.60 43.75
C LEU A 23 20.82 -20.52 42.83
N GLY A 24 20.61 -20.68 41.52
CA GLY A 24 21.67 -20.50 40.52
C GLY A 24 22.26 -19.08 40.51
N SER A 25 21.43 -18.06 40.77
CA SER A 25 21.84 -16.66 40.92
C SER A 25 22.82 -16.44 42.07
N ILE A 26 22.56 -17.04 43.24
CA ILE A 26 23.47 -16.98 44.39
C ILE A 26 24.83 -17.63 44.06
N GLU A 27 24.82 -18.76 43.35
CA GLU A 27 26.04 -19.45 42.94
C GLU A 27 26.81 -18.68 41.86
N PHE A 28 26.09 -18.04 40.94
CA PHE A 28 26.66 -17.17 39.91
C PHE A 28 27.34 -15.95 40.52
N GLU A 29 26.64 -15.19 41.37
CA GLU A 29 27.20 -14.01 42.03
C GLU A 29 28.45 -14.37 42.84
N LYS A 30 28.41 -15.45 43.63
CA LYS A 30 29.58 -15.93 44.40
C LYS A 30 30.77 -16.27 43.50
N SER A 31 30.52 -16.87 42.34
CA SER A 31 31.57 -17.25 41.40
C SER A 31 32.18 -16.04 40.69
N MET A 32 31.35 -15.03 40.39
CA MET A 32 31.76 -13.81 39.69
C MET A 32 32.62 -12.86 40.53
N VAL A 33 32.61 -12.96 41.87
CA VAL A 33 33.48 -12.14 42.74
C VAL A 33 34.96 -12.22 42.32
N LYS A 34 35.43 -13.38 41.87
CA LYS A 34 36.82 -13.61 41.45
C LYS A 34 37.18 -12.93 40.12
N TYR A 35 36.17 -12.54 39.34
CA TYR A 35 36.32 -11.91 38.02
C TYR A 35 35.84 -10.45 38.05
N SER A 36 35.83 -9.84 39.24
CA SER A 36 35.53 -8.42 39.40
C SER A 36 36.51 -7.56 38.59
N GLY A 37 35.98 -6.62 37.80
CA GLY A 37 36.77 -5.75 36.91
C GLY A 37 37.01 -6.33 35.50
N GLN A 38 36.53 -7.54 35.22
CA GLN A 38 36.60 -8.10 33.88
C GLN A 38 35.70 -7.34 32.90
N LYS A 39 36.27 -6.87 31.78
CA LYS A 39 35.59 -6.01 30.82
C LYS A 39 34.86 -6.79 29.75
N HIS A 40 35.51 -7.76 29.10
CA HIS A 40 34.95 -8.49 27.97
C HIS A 40 34.54 -9.90 28.40
N ILE A 41 33.26 -10.21 28.23
CA ILE A 41 32.65 -11.44 28.76
C ILE A 41 31.79 -12.11 27.69
N ILE A 42 31.92 -13.43 27.54
CA ILE A 42 31.00 -14.27 26.76
C ILE A 42 30.25 -15.16 27.74
N ILE A 43 28.93 -15.28 27.61
CA ILE A 43 28.12 -16.21 28.40
C ILE A 43 27.44 -17.21 27.48
N ASP A 44 27.80 -18.48 27.61
CA ASP A 44 27.27 -19.61 26.83
C ASP A 44 26.10 -20.28 27.59
N PHE A 45 24.92 -20.28 26.95
CA PHE A 45 23.67 -20.84 27.48
C PHE A 45 23.31 -22.22 26.91
N SER A 46 24.21 -22.86 26.17
CA SER A 46 23.97 -24.16 25.51
C SER A 46 23.35 -25.20 26.45
N ASP A 47 23.82 -25.25 27.70
CA ASP A 47 23.43 -26.23 28.71
C ASP A 47 22.50 -25.67 29.82
N VAL A 48 21.92 -24.48 29.63
CA VAL A 48 21.01 -23.82 30.60
C VAL A 48 19.56 -24.25 30.39
N LYS A 49 19.00 -25.06 31.29
CA LYS A 49 17.65 -25.63 31.15
C LYS A 49 16.52 -24.68 31.54
N TYR A 50 16.80 -23.64 32.32
CA TYR A 50 15.78 -22.72 32.83
C TYR A 50 16.40 -21.39 33.26
N LEU A 51 15.72 -20.27 33.00
CA LEU A 51 16.12 -18.93 33.38
C LEU A 51 14.95 -18.21 34.08
N SER A 52 15.21 -17.64 35.26
CA SER A 52 14.22 -16.83 36.01
C SER A 52 14.60 -15.34 36.05
N SER A 53 13.74 -14.51 36.64
CA SER A 53 14.00 -13.09 36.86
C SER A 53 15.26 -12.79 37.71
N ALA A 54 15.71 -13.74 38.54
CA ALA A 54 16.96 -13.60 39.29
C ALA A 54 18.18 -13.65 38.36
N GLY A 55 18.29 -14.67 37.50
CA GLY A 55 19.40 -14.79 36.55
C GLY A 55 19.41 -13.67 35.51
N ILE A 56 18.24 -13.19 35.07
CA ILE A 56 18.13 -12.00 34.21
C ILE A 56 18.77 -10.79 34.88
N ARG A 57 18.50 -10.57 36.17
CA ARG A 57 19.05 -9.44 36.93
C ARG A 57 20.58 -9.50 37.00
N ASP A 58 21.14 -10.69 37.20
CA ASP A 58 22.60 -10.88 37.24
C ASP A 58 23.24 -10.56 35.90
N ILE A 59 22.63 -11.00 34.79
CA ILE A 59 23.09 -10.69 33.43
C ILE A 59 23.07 -9.18 33.18
N LEU A 60 21.98 -8.49 33.57
CA LEU A 60 21.85 -7.05 33.39
C LEU A 60 22.83 -6.25 34.26
N LYS A 61 23.07 -6.70 35.48
CA LYS A 61 24.07 -6.11 36.38
C LYS A 61 25.47 -6.24 35.77
N LEU A 62 25.81 -7.45 35.31
CA LEU A 62 27.10 -7.71 34.69
C LEU A 62 27.30 -6.89 33.41
N GLU A 63 26.26 -6.78 32.58
CA GLU A 63 26.28 -5.99 31.36
C GLU A 63 26.49 -4.50 31.63
N LYS A 64 25.81 -3.97 32.65
CA LYS A 64 25.99 -2.58 33.07
C LYS A 64 27.42 -2.32 33.56
N ASP A 65 27.95 -3.19 34.41
CA ASP A 65 29.30 -3.06 34.97
C ASP A 65 30.39 -3.17 33.89
N SER A 66 30.21 -4.09 32.95
CA SER A 66 31.06 -4.24 31.76
C SER A 66 31.05 -2.97 30.89
N LYS A 67 29.86 -2.43 30.58
CA LYS A 67 29.72 -1.20 29.79
C LYS A 67 30.38 0.02 30.44
N ILE A 68 30.23 0.20 31.75
CA ILE A 68 30.88 1.30 32.50
C ILE A 68 32.40 1.22 32.37
N SER A 69 32.95 0.01 32.26
CA SER A 69 34.39 -0.23 32.18
C SER A 69 34.95 -0.25 30.75
N GLY A 70 34.13 0.12 29.75
CA GLY A 70 34.49 0.08 28.32
C GLY A 70 34.43 -1.31 27.70
N GLY A 71 33.84 -2.29 28.38
CA GLY A 71 33.76 -3.67 27.95
C GLY A 71 32.51 -4.01 27.12
N ILE A 72 32.42 -5.29 26.73
CA ILE A 72 31.26 -5.85 26.04
C ILE A 72 30.89 -7.21 26.64
N ILE A 73 29.59 -7.47 26.75
CA ILE A 73 29.06 -8.80 27.06
C ILE A 73 28.35 -9.36 25.84
N VAL A 74 28.71 -10.58 25.46
CA VAL A 74 28.04 -11.32 24.38
C VAL A 74 27.43 -12.60 24.95
N LEU A 75 26.11 -12.77 24.78
CA LEU A 75 25.43 -14.00 25.14
C LEU A 75 25.37 -14.90 23.90
N CYS A 76 25.50 -16.22 24.06
CA CYS A 76 25.40 -17.13 22.92
C CYS A 76 24.75 -18.46 23.23
N SER A 77 24.43 -19.18 22.15
CA SER A 77 23.86 -20.53 22.22
C SER A 77 22.58 -20.60 23.09
N LEU A 78 21.72 -19.59 22.98
CA LEU A 78 20.42 -19.58 23.65
C LEU A 78 19.56 -20.73 23.10
N ASN A 79 19.21 -21.71 23.94
CA ASN A 79 18.21 -22.70 23.55
C ASN A 79 16.80 -22.09 23.46
N GLN A 80 15.85 -22.85 22.93
CA GLN A 80 14.49 -22.38 22.66
C GLN A 80 13.78 -21.78 23.89
N SER A 81 13.92 -22.43 25.06
CA SER A 81 13.26 -21.97 26.29
C SER A 81 13.85 -20.65 26.78
N VAL A 82 15.18 -20.53 26.80
CA VAL A 82 15.86 -19.29 27.19
C VAL A 82 15.55 -18.18 26.19
N ASN A 83 15.65 -18.44 24.88
CA ASN A 83 15.37 -17.46 23.83
C ASN A 83 13.92 -16.93 23.89
N GLN A 84 12.93 -17.77 24.24
CA GLN A 84 11.56 -17.33 24.47
C GLN A 84 11.46 -16.34 25.63
N VAL A 85 12.15 -16.60 26.76
CA VAL A 85 12.19 -15.68 27.89
C VAL A 85 12.75 -14.31 27.47
N PHE A 86 13.91 -14.29 26.78
CA PHE A 86 14.50 -13.03 26.29
C PHE A 86 13.60 -12.27 25.31
N THR A 87 12.82 -12.99 24.50
CA THR A 87 11.86 -12.39 23.56
C THR A 87 10.67 -11.79 24.31
N MET A 88 10.08 -12.53 25.26
CA MET A 88 8.95 -12.06 26.06
C MET A 88 9.29 -10.86 26.95
N THR A 89 10.52 -10.77 27.45
CA THR A 89 10.96 -9.65 28.30
C THR A 89 11.52 -8.46 27.50
N GLY A 90 11.55 -8.56 26.16
CA GLY A 90 12.12 -7.50 25.29
C GLY A 90 13.64 -7.33 25.41
N LEU A 91 14.34 -8.25 26.07
CA LEU A 91 15.79 -8.13 26.32
C LEU A 91 16.64 -8.45 25.08
N LYS A 92 16.04 -9.09 24.08
CA LYS A 92 16.72 -9.46 22.84
C LYS A 92 17.26 -8.25 22.06
N SER A 93 16.63 -7.07 22.20
CA SER A 93 17.09 -5.82 21.57
C SER A 93 18.09 -5.03 22.44
N ALA A 94 18.14 -5.31 23.76
CA ALA A 94 18.97 -4.59 24.71
C ALA A 94 20.39 -5.18 24.86
N LEU A 95 20.55 -6.49 24.58
CA LEU A 95 21.77 -7.24 24.82
C LEU A 95 22.39 -7.75 23.51
N THR A 96 23.72 -7.89 23.48
CA THR A 96 24.43 -8.48 22.33
C THR A 96 24.33 -10.00 22.38
N ILE A 97 23.62 -10.60 21.42
CA ILE A 97 23.40 -12.05 21.34
C ILE A 97 23.97 -12.57 20.03
N ALA A 98 24.83 -13.58 20.12
CA ALA A 98 25.38 -14.32 19.00
C ALA A 98 24.80 -15.75 18.94
N ARG A 99 24.90 -16.40 17.79
CA ARG A 99 24.40 -17.76 17.57
C ARG A 99 25.22 -18.78 18.35
N ASP A 100 26.54 -18.65 18.36
CA ASP A 100 27.47 -19.57 19.01
C ASP A 100 28.72 -18.89 19.58
N LEU A 101 29.57 -19.68 20.23
CA LEU A 101 30.82 -19.22 20.82
C LEU A 101 31.80 -18.65 19.77
N THR A 102 31.79 -19.19 18.55
CA THR A 102 32.65 -18.73 17.45
C THR A 102 32.28 -17.31 17.04
N GLU A 103 31.00 -17.07 16.74
CA GLU A 103 30.50 -15.74 16.41
C GLU A 103 30.68 -14.76 17.58
N SER A 104 30.54 -15.23 18.82
CA SER A 104 30.79 -14.40 20.01
C SER A 104 32.22 -13.90 20.07
N ARG A 105 33.18 -14.79 19.80
CA ARG A 105 34.61 -14.44 19.75
C ARG A 105 34.90 -13.47 18.61
N GLU A 106 34.25 -13.63 17.46
CA GLU A 106 34.36 -12.67 16.36
C GLU A 106 33.83 -11.29 16.74
N VAL A 107 32.66 -11.20 17.38
CA VAL A 107 32.06 -9.95 17.88
C VAL A 107 33.01 -9.24 18.85
N ILE A 108 33.55 -9.96 19.83
CA ILE A 108 34.52 -9.38 20.78
C ILE A 108 35.82 -9.00 20.08
N SER A 109 36.34 -9.82 19.16
CA SER A 109 37.57 -9.49 18.43
C SER A 109 37.43 -8.21 17.59
N LYS A 110 36.25 -7.99 17.00
CA LYS A 110 35.92 -6.74 16.31
C LYS A 110 35.92 -5.60 17.32
N HIS A 111 35.21 -5.75 18.45
CA HIS A 111 35.14 -4.75 19.52
C HIS A 111 36.53 -4.33 20.05
N LEU A 112 37.41 -5.30 20.35
CA LEU A 112 38.78 -5.04 20.80
C LEU A 112 39.62 -4.34 19.73
N LYS A 113 39.48 -4.71 18.45
CA LYS A 113 40.14 -4.01 17.34
C LYS A 113 39.64 -2.57 17.16
N PHE A 114 38.40 -2.29 17.55
CA PHE A 114 37.82 -0.94 17.54
C PHE A 114 38.36 -0.07 18.68
N GLU A 115 38.54 -0.62 19.89
CA GLU A 115 39.07 0.12 21.06
C GLU A 115 40.49 0.65 20.84
N VAL A 116 41.33 -0.10 20.09
CA VAL A 116 42.72 0.27 19.77
C VAL A 116 42.83 1.44 18.76
N LYS A 117 41.75 1.82 18.06
CA LYS A 117 41.77 2.88 17.03
C LYS A 117 41.25 4.25 17.52
N ASN A 118 40.97 4.40 18.81
CA ASN A 118 40.45 5.66 19.35
C ASN A 118 41.58 6.67 19.58
N LYS A 119 41.44 7.88 19.04
CA LYS A 119 42.46 8.94 19.13
C LYS A 119 41.88 10.16 19.85
N SER A 120 42.66 10.73 20.78
CA SER A 120 42.29 11.96 21.49
C SER A 120 43.28 13.07 21.17
N VAL A 121 42.78 14.24 20.78
CA VAL A 121 43.61 15.40 20.39
C VAL A 121 43.00 16.68 20.95
N GLU A 122 43.84 17.59 21.44
CA GLU A 122 43.41 18.95 21.80
C GLU A 122 43.89 19.94 20.73
N ILE A 123 42.96 20.73 20.18
CA ILE A 123 43.24 21.74 19.16
C ILE A 123 42.46 23.00 19.54
N ASN A 124 43.14 24.13 19.68
CA ASN A 124 42.53 25.43 19.99
C ASN A 124 41.54 25.38 21.17
N ASP A 125 41.98 24.84 22.32
CA ASP A 125 41.16 24.70 23.55
C ASP A 125 39.89 23.85 23.42
N CYS A 126 39.84 23.00 22.39
CA CYS A 126 38.80 22.00 22.19
C CYS A 126 39.41 20.60 22.21
N GLN A 127 38.90 19.73 23.08
CA GLN A 127 39.25 18.32 23.14
C GLN A 127 38.39 17.53 22.17
N TYR A 128 39.01 16.67 21.38
CA TYR A 128 38.35 15.80 20.42
C TYR A 128 38.67 14.34 20.72
N HIS A 129 37.66 13.49 20.65
CA HIS A 129 37.79 12.04 20.74
C HIS A 129 37.20 11.41 19.48
N SER A 130 38.04 10.79 18.65
CA SER A 130 37.58 10.09 17.46
C SER A 130 37.47 8.59 17.66
N PHE A 131 36.40 8.04 17.10
CA PHE A 131 36.05 6.63 17.11
C PHE A 131 35.81 6.19 15.68
N LYS A 132 36.54 5.16 15.24
CA LYS A 132 36.26 4.52 13.95
C LYS A 132 35.10 3.53 14.12
N LEU A 133 34.09 3.62 13.28
CA LEU A 133 32.85 2.82 13.37
C LEU A 133 32.74 1.78 12.25
N SER A 134 33.18 2.12 11.02
CA SER A 134 33.13 1.20 9.88
C SER A 134 34.21 1.51 8.83
N ASP A 135 34.66 0.46 8.14
CA ASP A 135 35.53 0.53 6.94
C ASP A 135 34.70 0.53 5.62
N SER A 136 33.37 0.45 5.69
CA SER A 136 32.50 0.38 4.51
C SER A 136 32.30 1.74 3.84
N PHE A 137 32.39 1.80 2.52
CA PHE A 137 32.05 3.01 1.76
C PHE A 137 30.69 2.86 1.10
N SER A 138 29.95 3.95 1.01
CA SER A 138 28.67 4.02 0.28
C SER A 138 28.73 5.10 -0.79
N PRO A 139 28.08 4.93 -1.95
CA PRO A 139 28.01 6.00 -2.94
C PRO A 139 27.19 7.16 -2.38
N LEU A 140 27.61 8.39 -2.69
CA LEU A 140 26.75 9.56 -2.55
C LEU A 140 25.73 9.53 -3.68
N LYS A 141 24.44 9.51 -3.37
CA LYS A 141 23.39 9.52 -4.39
C LYS A 141 22.92 10.95 -4.62
N VAL A 142 22.89 11.37 -5.88
CA VAL A 142 22.52 12.74 -6.24
C VAL A 142 21.48 12.71 -7.34
N MET A 143 20.44 13.52 -7.19
CA MET A 143 19.55 13.94 -8.26
C MET A 143 19.76 15.44 -8.46
N LEU A 144 20.31 15.79 -9.61
CA LEU A 144 20.49 17.18 -10.02
C LEU A 144 19.17 17.69 -10.64
N PRO A 145 18.91 19.00 -10.58
CA PRO A 145 17.82 19.60 -11.33
C PRO A 145 18.04 19.39 -12.83
N GLU A 146 17.00 19.03 -13.58
CA GLU A 146 17.09 18.87 -15.04
C GLU A 146 17.02 20.25 -15.72
N ASP A 147 18.00 20.56 -16.59
CA ASP A 147 18.04 21.82 -17.35
C ASP A 147 16.75 21.98 -18.19
N ASN A 148 15.89 22.92 -17.79
CA ASN A 148 14.62 23.32 -18.41
C ASN A 148 13.36 22.50 -18.10
N ASN A 149 13.42 21.49 -17.22
CA ASN A 149 12.21 20.76 -16.79
C ASN A 149 12.03 20.91 -15.29
N ASP A 150 11.02 21.66 -14.90
CA ASP A 150 10.57 21.84 -13.51
C ASP A 150 9.84 20.57 -12.98
N GLU A 151 10.25 19.39 -13.44
CA GLU A 151 9.57 18.11 -13.27
C GLU A 151 9.98 17.49 -11.92
N PHE A 152 9.03 17.48 -10.98
CA PHE A 152 9.20 16.75 -9.72
C PHE A 152 9.27 15.24 -9.96
N LYS A 153 10.16 14.56 -9.23
CA LYS A 153 10.20 13.10 -9.13
C LYS A 153 9.73 12.66 -7.75
N VAL A 154 9.00 11.55 -7.71
CA VAL A 154 8.41 11.00 -6.49
C VAL A 154 9.37 10.03 -5.83
N PHE A 155 9.65 10.22 -4.53
CA PHE A 155 10.44 9.29 -3.72
C PHE A 155 9.73 9.00 -2.41
N SER A 156 9.73 7.74 -1.98
CA SER A 156 9.41 7.36 -0.61
C SER A 156 10.55 7.75 0.33
N ILE A 157 10.24 7.98 1.60
CA ILE A 157 11.25 8.30 2.62
C ILE A 157 12.25 7.15 2.78
N GLU A 158 11.79 5.90 2.61
CA GLU A 158 12.64 4.71 2.69
C GLU A 158 13.78 4.72 1.64
N GLU A 159 13.54 5.32 0.48
CA GLU A 159 14.56 5.45 -0.58
C GLU A 159 15.62 6.51 -0.26
N LEU A 160 15.25 7.56 0.50
CA LEU A 160 16.08 8.74 0.75
C LEU A 160 17.05 8.57 1.91
N LYS A 161 16.71 7.76 2.93
CA LYS A 161 17.54 7.49 4.11
C LYS A 161 17.96 8.74 4.88
N PHE A 162 19.20 9.21 4.67
CA PHE A 162 19.63 10.54 5.09
C PHE A 162 19.74 11.40 3.84
N SER A 163 19.02 12.51 3.80
CA SER A 163 18.98 13.34 2.60
C SER A 163 18.80 14.81 2.88
N LEU A 164 19.28 15.67 1.98
CA LEU A 164 18.84 17.06 1.81
C LEU A 164 18.38 17.27 0.38
N GLY A 165 17.32 18.02 0.17
CA GLY A 165 16.78 18.29 -1.15
C GLY A 165 15.90 19.52 -1.22
N ARG A 166 15.34 19.76 -2.41
CA ARG A 166 14.25 20.70 -2.62
C ARG A 166 13.03 20.01 -3.15
N GLY A 167 11.90 20.38 -2.57
CA GLY A 167 10.61 19.86 -2.91
C GLY A 167 9.68 19.92 -1.72
N GLY A 168 8.72 19.01 -1.65
CA GLY A 168 7.79 19.04 -0.55
C GLY A 168 6.94 17.81 -0.43
N LEU A 169 6.11 17.87 0.60
CA LEU A 169 5.05 16.92 0.88
C LEU A 169 3.75 17.50 0.32
N GLY A 170 2.97 16.69 -0.36
CA GLY A 170 1.69 17.09 -0.95
C GLY A 170 0.97 15.89 -1.54
N LEU A 171 -0.31 16.05 -1.88
CA LEU A 171 -1.06 14.96 -2.50
C LEU A 171 -0.67 14.80 -3.97
N ASN A 172 -0.27 15.89 -4.62
CA ASN A 172 0.19 15.92 -6.01
C ASN A 172 1.19 17.06 -6.22
N LYS A 173 1.82 17.09 -7.40
CA LYS A 173 2.84 18.09 -7.73
C LYS A 173 2.32 19.52 -7.70
N SER A 174 1.01 19.73 -7.92
CA SER A 174 0.42 21.08 -7.99
C SER A 174 0.27 21.76 -6.63
N GLU A 175 0.26 20.98 -5.54
CA GLU A 175 0.18 21.47 -4.16
C GLU A 175 1.55 21.81 -3.56
N ILE A 176 2.63 21.43 -4.23
CA ILE A 176 3.98 21.63 -3.72
C ILE A 176 4.40 23.08 -3.92
N GLU A 177 4.56 23.79 -2.81
CA GLU A 177 5.23 25.08 -2.83
C GLU A 177 6.65 24.91 -3.40
N ASN A 178 6.92 25.64 -4.47
CA ASN A 178 8.21 25.58 -5.15
C ASN A 178 9.33 26.00 -4.18
N ASN A 179 10.42 25.24 -4.22
CA ASN A 179 11.67 25.52 -3.50
C ASN A 179 11.65 25.36 -1.97
N ASN A 180 10.71 24.65 -1.36
CA ASN A 180 10.91 24.27 0.05
C ASN A 180 12.14 23.38 0.20
N LEU A 181 12.96 23.67 1.20
CA LEU A 181 14.09 22.82 1.54
C LEU A 181 13.57 21.70 2.43
N ILE A 182 13.97 20.48 2.11
CA ILE A 182 13.59 19.30 2.86
C ILE A 182 14.83 18.51 3.27
N PHE A 183 14.77 17.88 4.43
CA PHE A 183 15.80 16.93 4.83
C PHE A 183 15.21 15.76 5.59
N THR A 184 15.85 14.60 5.45
CA THR A 184 15.48 13.39 6.17
C THR A 184 16.63 12.94 7.04
N ILE A 185 16.35 12.65 8.31
CA ILE A 185 17.31 12.03 9.24
C ILE A 185 16.62 10.91 9.98
N GLY A 186 16.73 9.69 9.43
CA GLY A 186 16.15 8.50 10.05
C GLY A 186 14.64 8.47 9.83
N ASP A 187 13.88 8.71 10.88
CA ASP A 187 12.41 8.65 10.89
C ASP A 187 11.81 10.08 10.95
N PHE A 188 12.64 11.09 10.73
CA PHE A 188 12.30 12.50 10.82
C PHE A 188 12.42 13.17 9.45
N LEU A 189 11.43 13.98 9.09
CA LEU A 189 11.43 14.86 7.93
C LEU A 189 11.27 16.30 8.43
N GLY A 190 12.22 17.16 8.09
CA GLY A 190 12.11 18.60 8.31
C GLY A 190 11.83 19.33 6.99
N ILE A 191 11.00 20.37 7.05
CA ILE A 191 10.59 21.18 5.91
C ILE A 191 10.78 22.65 6.28
N GLN A 192 11.58 23.36 5.49
CA GLN A 192 11.78 24.80 5.61
C GLN A 192 11.22 25.51 4.39
N LYS A 193 10.31 26.47 4.62
CA LYS A 193 9.65 27.21 3.54
C LYS A 193 10.57 28.22 2.88
N SER A 194 10.45 28.38 1.56
CA SER A 194 11.26 29.31 0.76
C SER A 194 10.87 30.78 0.91
N ASN A 195 9.63 31.08 1.33
CA ASN A 195 9.03 32.42 1.26
C ASN A 195 9.42 33.37 2.41
N GLY A 196 10.41 33.02 3.25
CA GLY A 196 10.80 33.83 4.41
C GLY A 196 9.77 33.85 5.53
N ASP A 197 8.74 33.00 5.44
CA ASP A 197 7.80 32.72 6.52
C ASP A 197 8.52 31.86 7.57
N THR A 198 8.46 32.26 8.85
CA THR A 198 9.28 31.67 9.92
C THR A 198 8.74 30.34 10.44
N GLU A 199 7.55 29.91 10.01
CA GLU A 199 6.98 28.62 10.42
C GLU A 199 7.48 27.48 9.51
N SER A 200 8.64 26.95 9.85
CA SER A 200 9.09 25.64 9.37
C SER A 200 8.28 24.52 10.00
N ASP A 201 8.13 23.40 9.28
CA ASP A 201 7.32 22.26 9.70
C ASP A 201 8.16 20.98 9.79
N TYR A 202 7.66 19.98 10.50
CA TYR A 202 8.33 18.69 10.63
C TYR A 202 7.36 17.54 10.85
N LEU A 203 7.80 16.34 10.44
CA LEU A 203 7.03 15.11 10.55
C LEU A 203 7.89 14.00 11.16
N PHE A 204 7.29 13.27 12.09
CA PHE A 204 7.79 11.97 12.53
C PHE A 204 7.06 10.88 11.75
N ILE A 205 7.83 9.99 11.12
CA ILE A 205 7.33 9.05 10.12
C ILE A 205 7.35 7.64 10.71
N GLU A 206 6.17 7.05 10.90
CA GLU A 206 6.05 5.68 11.38
C GLU A 206 6.33 4.63 10.29
N LYS A 207 5.86 4.89 9.06
CA LYS A 207 5.99 3.98 7.90
C LYS A 207 6.59 4.73 6.72
N LYS A 208 7.90 4.59 6.55
CA LYS A 208 8.68 5.35 5.57
C LYS A 208 8.31 5.03 4.13
N GLU A 209 7.87 3.80 3.88
CA GLU A 209 7.43 3.36 2.57
C GLU A 209 6.05 3.90 2.17
N ASP A 210 5.26 4.46 3.10
CA ASP A 210 3.93 5.02 2.84
C ASP A 210 3.95 6.55 2.67
N VAL A 211 5.08 7.20 2.98
CA VAL A 211 5.24 8.66 2.87
C VAL A 211 6.08 9.01 1.66
N PHE A 212 5.53 9.82 0.76
CA PHE A 212 6.16 10.22 -0.49
C PHE A 212 6.45 11.71 -0.52
N LEU A 213 7.56 12.06 -1.16
CA LEU A 213 8.04 13.40 -1.41
C LEU A 213 8.17 13.65 -2.90
N PHE A 214 7.81 14.85 -3.31
CA PHE A 214 8.01 15.34 -4.67
C PHE A 214 9.27 16.20 -4.67
N LEU A 215 10.33 15.75 -5.32
CA LEU A 215 11.66 16.36 -5.28
C LEU A 215 12.13 16.82 -6.65
N LYS A 216 12.77 17.99 -6.71
CA LYS A 216 13.48 18.51 -7.91
C LYS A 216 14.96 18.18 -7.88
N GLU A 217 15.55 18.28 -6.70
CA GLU A 217 16.95 17.98 -6.45
C GLU A 217 17.11 17.38 -5.06
N VAL A 218 18.04 16.44 -4.92
CA VAL A 218 18.29 15.79 -3.64
C VAL A 218 19.66 15.13 -3.61
N VAL A 219 20.31 15.22 -2.46
CA VAL A 219 21.49 14.45 -2.09
C VAL A 219 21.09 13.48 -1.01
N SER A 220 21.43 12.20 -1.19
CA SER A 220 21.10 11.11 -0.27
C SER A 220 22.34 10.26 0.02
N PHE A 221 22.49 9.82 1.26
CA PHE A 221 23.58 8.96 1.70
C PHE A 221 23.13 7.89 2.69
N SER A 222 24.04 6.96 2.99
CA SER A 222 23.75 5.83 3.87
C SER A 222 23.58 6.25 5.33
N THR A 223 22.99 5.35 6.12
CA THR A 223 22.77 5.54 7.56
C THR A 223 23.89 5.00 8.43
N GLU A 224 24.93 4.40 7.84
CA GLU A 224 26.04 3.78 8.55
C GLU A 224 27.29 4.67 8.51
N PRO A 225 27.65 5.34 9.62
CA PRO A 225 28.82 6.21 9.65
C PRO A 225 30.13 5.43 9.68
N ASN A 226 31.18 6.04 9.12
CA ASN A 226 32.54 5.54 9.17
C ASN A 226 33.27 5.97 10.45
N TYR A 227 33.03 7.20 10.89
CA TYR A 227 33.67 7.78 12.06
C TYR A 227 32.65 8.52 12.92
N CYS A 228 32.95 8.60 14.21
CA CYS A 228 32.27 9.43 15.19
C CYS A 228 33.34 10.27 15.90
N ILE A 229 33.09 11.57 16.06
CA ILE A 229 34.00 12.47 16.77
C ILE A 229 33.21 13.22 17.83
N ASP A 230 33.56 12.99 19.09
CA ASP A 230 33.05 13.76 20.22
C ASP A 230 33.97 14.96 20.44
N PHE A 231 33.41 16.13 20.73
CA PHE A 231 34.17 17.35 20.98
C PHE A 231 33.71 18.08 22.25
N PHE A 232 34.66 18.70 22.94
CA PHE A 232 34.45 19.44 24.18
C PHE A 232 35.33 20.70 24.20
N ALA A 233 34.72 21.86 23.93
CA ALA A 233 35.36 23.16 23.98
C ALA A 233 35.30 23.76 25.39
N LYS A 234 36.39 24.42 25.83
CA LYS A 234 36.41 25.12 27.12
C LYS A 234 35.42 26.28 27.21
N SER A 235 35.17 26.97 26.10
CA SER A 235 34.25 28.12 26.00
C SER A 235 33.20 27.88 24.94
N SER A 236 33.58 27.98 23.67
CA SER A 236 32.77 27.69 22.51
C SER A 236 33.65 27.52 21.28
N ILE A 237 33.15 26.83 20.25
CA ILE A 237 33.84 26.67 18.99
C ILE A 237 32.84 26.72 17.82
N PRO A 238 33.12 27.50 16.76
CA PRO A 238 32.26 27.54 15.56
C PRO A 238 32.22 26.19 14.82
N LEU A 239 31.09 25.86 14.20
CA LEU A 239 30.96 24.64 13.39
C LEU A 239 32.05 24.52 12.32
N LYS A 240 32.35 25.61 11.60
CA LYS A 240 33.39 25.61 10.56
C LYS A 240 34.74 25.13 11.11
N ASN A 241 35.09 25.49 12.35
CA ASN A 241 36.35 25.10 12.97
C ASN A 241 36.33 23.62 13.36
N ILE A 242 35.20 23.11 13.88
CA ILE A 242 35.02 21.68 14.16
C ILE A 242 35.23 20.86 12.89
N LEU A 243 34.59 21.28 11.78
CA LEU A 243 34.69 20.59 10.49
C LEU A 243 36.08 20.70 9.87
N THR A 244 36.77 21.85 9.97
CA THR A 244 38.14 21.99 9.45
C THR A 244 39.18 21.22 10.25
N ASN A 245 38.96 21.04 11.55
CA ASN A 245 39.90 20.30 12.41
C ASN A 245 39.85 18.79 12.18
N MET A 246 38.85 18.30 11.46
CA MET A 246 38.64 16.89 11.16
C MET A 246 39.90 16.17 10.64
N ASN A 247 40.65 16.78 9.71
CA ASN A 247 41.89 16.18 9.19
C ASN A 247 42.96 16.00 10.25
N ASN A 248 43.08 16.93 11.20
CA ASN A 248 44.03 16.80 12.30
C ASN A 248 43.61 15.69 13.29
N ILE A 249 42.30 15.52 13.45
CA ILE A 249 41.70 14.56 14.38
C ILE A 249 41.79 13.14 13.83
N VAL A 250 41.25 12.90 12.62
CA VAL A 250 41.21 11.58 11.97
C VAL A 250 42.53 11.26 11.23
N GLY A 251 43.39 12.25 10.98
CA GLY A 251 44.64 12.08 10.24
C GLY A 251 44.41 11.72 8.77
N ASP A 252 45.40 11.09 8.13
CA ASP A 252 45.31 10.51 6.77
C ASP A 252 44.32 9.32 6.68
N GLU A 253 43.60 8.97 7.77
CA GLU A 253 42.66 7.83 7.81
C GLU A 253 41.28 8.14 7.21
N ILE A 254 40.98 9.42 6.92
CA ILE A 254 40.02 9.74 5.85
C ILE A 254 40.77 9.44 4.57
N THR A 255 40.70 8.17 4.16
CA THR A 255 41.54 7.60 3.10
C THR A 255 41.68 8.58 1.92
N PRO A 256 42.88 8.76 1.33
CA PRO A 256 43.09 9.58 0.14
C PRO A 256 42.14 9.25 -1.04
N GLU A 257 41.49 8.08 -0.98
CA GLU A 257 40.49 7.59 -1.92
C GLU A 257 39.07 8.19 -1.74
N SER A 258 38.78 8.90 -0.64
CA SER A 258 37.46 9.48 -0.38
C SER A 258 37.37 10.91 -0.92
N SER A 259 36.56 11.10 -1.97
CA SER A 259 36.35 12.41 -2.58
C SER A 259 35.29 13.25 -1.88
N PHE A 260 34.34 12.60 -1.19
CA PHE A 260 33.24 13.26 -0.47
C PHE A 260 33.07 12.66 0.90
N VAL A 261 32.74 13.51 1.88
CA VAL A 261 32.40 13.10 3.23
C VAL A 261 31.14 13.80 3.67
N SER A 262 30.04 13.07 3.83
CA SER A 262 28.82 13.63 4.45
C SER A 262 28.94 13.59 5.96
N TYR A 263 28.20 14.43 6.67
CA TYR A 263 28.18 14.41 8.12
C TYR A 263 26.78 14.63 8.70
N VAL A 264 26.56 14.07 9.89
CA VAL A 264 25.45 14.42 10.78
C VAL A 264 26.03 14.91 12.09
N PHE A 265 25.64 16.11 12.48
CA PHE A 265 26.16 16.87 13.61
C PHE A 265 25.13 16.95 14.73
N PHE A 266 25.59 16.85 15.98
CA PHE A 266 24.83 17.09 17.20
C PHE A 266 25.65 18.04 18.08
N GLY A 267 25.15 19.23 18.38
CA GLY A 267 25.91 20.22 19.13
C GLY A 267 25.09 20.94 20.18
N LYS A 268 25.66 21.09 21.37
CA LYS A 268 25.13 21.90 22.46
C LYS A 268 25.59 23.35 22.31
N THR A 269 24.66 24.29 22.27
CA THR A 269 24.96 25.73 22.10
C THR A 269 25.45 26.36 23.39
N THR A 270 25.97 27.58 23.29
CA THR A 270 26.32 28.43 24.45
C THR A 270 25.07 29.02 25.09
N LYS A 271 24.97 28.99 26.42
CA LYS A 271 23.88 29.66 27.16
C LYS A 271 23.91 31.17 26.89
N THR A 272 22.82 31.74 26.40
CA THR A 272 22.60 33.19 26.42
C THR A 272 21.98 33.61 27.76
N GLU A 273 22.23 34.84 28.23
CA GLU A 273 21.74 35.32 29.53
C GLU A 273 20.19 35.34 29.65
N GLU A 274 19.47 35.28 28.53
CA GLU A 274 18.00 35.29 28.46
C GLU A 274 17.36 33.89 28.47
N GLU A 275 18.12 32.82 28.24
CA GLU A 275 17.57 31.46 28.13
C GLU A 275 17.92 30.57 29.33
N SER A 276 16.89 29.98 29.95
CA SER A 276 17.02 29.17 31.18
C SER A 276 17.35 27.69 30.95
N GLU A 277 17.22 27.18 29.72
CA GLU A 277 17.40 25.76 29.36
C GLU A 277 18.44 25.57 28.26
N GLU A 278 19.14 24.43 28.27
CA GLU A 278 20.17 24.10 27.29
C GLU A 278 19.57 23.72 25.93
N GLU A 279 20.13 24.29 24.86
CA GLU A 279 19.73 23.99 23.48
C GLU A 279 20.73 23.05 22.80
N TRP A 280 20.19 22.09 22.06
CA TRP A 280 20.93 21.18 21.20
C TRP A 280 20.46 21.38 19.77
N ILE A 281 21.42 21.39 18.85
CA ILE A 281 21.14 21.52 17.43
C ILE A 281 21.61 20.26 16.72
N ILE A 282 20.78 19.77 15.81
CA ILE A 282 21.13 18.70 14.87
C ILE A 282 21.41 19.35 13.51
N GLY A 283 22.31 18.79 12.72
CA GLY A 283 22.62 19.33 11.41
C GLY A 283 23.18 18.27 10.49
N THR A 284 23.20 18.56 9.20
CA THR A 284 23.75 17.67 8.17
C THR A 284 24.45 18.45 7.08
N GLY A 285 25.47 17.87 6.49
CA GLY A 285 26.20 18.55 5.43
C GLY A 285 27.21 17.66 4.73
N MET A 286 28.06 18.29 3.93
CA MET A 286 29.03 17.59 3.10
C MET A 286 30.35 18.36 3.00
N LEU A 287 31.44 17.62 3.08
CA LEU A 287 32.80 18.07 2.82
C LEU A 287 33.26 17.47 1.48
N ILE A 288 33.81 18.32 0.62
CA ILE A 288 34.31 17.95 -0.70
C ILE A 288 35.83 18.13 -0.69
N ASN A 289 36.58 17.07 -0.97
CA ASN A 289 38.03 17.13 -1.03
C ASN A 289 38.50 17.76 -2.35
N LYS A 290 39.12 18.94 -2.27
CA LYS A 290 39.57 19.71 -3.44
C LYS A 290 40.72 19.05 -4.19
N THR A 291 41.52 18.20 -3.54
CA THR A 291 42.72 17.61 -4.16
C THR A 291 42.40 16.37 -5.01
N THR A 292 41.20 15.80 -4.87
CA THR A 292 40.83 14.52 -5.50
C THR A 292 39.85 14.64 -6.66
N LEU A 293 39.25 15.81 -6.90
CA LEU A 293 38.17 16.01 -7.89
C LEU A 293 38.59 16.95 -9.01
N SER A 294 38.04 16.74 -10.20
CA SER A 294 38.21 17.66 -11.33
C SER A 294 37.39 18.94 -11.16
N GLU A 295 37.80 20.02 -11.81
CA GLU A 295 37.05 21.29 -11.80
C GLU A 295 35.59 21.09 -12.27
N THR A 296 35.37 20.26 -13.29
CA THR A 296 34.03 19.93 -13.80
C THR A 296 33.15 19.23 -12.76
N GLN A 297 33.70 18.31 -11.97
CA GLN A 297 32.95 17.64 -10.89
C GLN A 297 32.56 18.63 -9.80
N ILE A 298 33.46 19.56 -9.46
CA ILE A 298 33.20 20.63 -8.49
C ILE A 298 32.14 21.59 -9.03
N GLU A 299 32.18 21.95 -10.32
CA GLU A 299 31.18 22.81 -10.97
C GLU A 299 29.80 22.17 -11.01
N ASN A 300 29.70 20.88 -11.34
CA ASN A 300 28.41 20.16 -11.33
C ASN A 300 27.79 20.16 -9.92
N LEU A 301 28.59 19.98 -8.87
CA LEU A 301 28.08 20.04 -7.49
C LEU A 301 27.73 21.45 -7.03
N LYS A 302 28.41 22.47 -7.56
CA LYS A 302 28.03 23.88 -7.34
C LYS A 302 26.70 24.24 -8.00
N GLN A 303 26.07 23.36 -8.78
CA GLN A 303 24.69 23.56 -9.21
C GLN A 303 23.71 23.40 -8.04
N LEU A 304 24.06 22.59 -7.03
CA LEU A 304 23.30 22.42 -5.77
C LEU A 304 23.45 23.60 -4.79
N LYS A 305 23.84 24.80 -5.27
CA LYS A 305 23.98 26.00 -4.45
C LYS A 305 22.71 26.38 -3.71
N GLU A 306 21.56 26.00 -4.26
CA GLU A 306 20.30 26.23 -3.60
C GLU A 306 20.13 25.27 -2.40
N ILE A 307 20.58 24.02 -2.47
CA ILE A 307 20.59 23.11 -1.30
C ILE A 307 21.67 23.53 -0.29
N PHE A 308 22.84 23.96 -0.76
CA PHE A 308 24.01 24.16 0.09
C PHE A 308 24.64 25.53 -0.03
N HIS A 309 24.91 26.14 1.13
CA HIS A 309 25.85 27.26 1.22
C HIS A 309 27.29 26.73 1.29
N PHE A 310 28.08 26.97 0.24
CA PHE A 310 29.46 26.51 0.15
C PHE A 310 30.46 27.57 0.63
N PHE A 311 31.38 27.18 1.51
CA PHE A 311 32.51 28.01 1.93
C PHE A 311 33.85 27.28 1.77
N ASN A 312 34.90 28.07 1.57
CA ASN A 312 36.23 27.56 1.31
C ASN A 312 36.98 27.25 2.62
N CYS A 313 37.38 26.00 2.78
CA CYS A 313 38.41 25.59 3.72
C CYS A 313 39.74 25.36 3.00
N THR A 314 40.82 25.18 3.76
CA THR A 314 42.19 25.01 3.25
C THR A 314 42.29 23.84 2.26
N GLU A 315 41.78 22.67 2.64
CA GLU A 315 41.84 21.44 1.82
C GLU A 315 40.48 20.97 1.29
N TYR A 316 39.38 21.50 1.85
CA TYR A 316 38.01 21.11 1.48
C TYR A 316 37.18 22.31 1.00
N LEU A 317 36.16 22.01 0.21
CA LEU A 317 34.99 22.87 0.06
C LEU A 317 33.91 22.31 0.99
N CYS A 318 33.46 23.11 1.96
CA CYS A 318 32.46 22.68 2.92
C CYS A 318 31.09 23.23 2.52
N ALA A 319 30.10 22.34 2.57
CA ALA A 319 28.68 22.64 2.48
C ALA A 319 28.01 22.12 3.75
N GLY A 320 27.04 22.85 4.25
CA GLY A 320 26.33 22.41 5.45
C GLY A 320 25.07 23.19 5.65
N GLN A 321 24.09 22.50 6.21
CA GLN A 321 22.93 23.14 6.77
C GLN A 321 22.67 22.53 8.15
N ILE A 322 22.59 23.41 9.14
CA ILE A 322 22.30 22.99 10.50
C ILE A 322 20.80 23.15 10.66
N ASP A 323 20.06 22.06 10.84
CA ASP A 323 18.60 22.10 10.90
C ASP A 323 18.08 21.14 11.98
N VAL A 324 17.11 21.64 12.77
CA VAL A 324 16.49 21.11 14.00
C VAL A 324 17.10 21.68 15.29
N LEU A 325 16.32 22.54 15.94
CA LEU A 325 16.58 23.07 17.28
C LEU A 325 15.81 22.24 18.33
N LEU A 326 16.52 21.72 19.32
CA LEU A 326 16.00 20.92 20.43
C LEU A 326 16.27 21.62 21.77
N LYS A 327 15.33 21.58 22.74
CA LYS A 327 15.65 21.91 24.15
C LYS A 327 15.54 20.70 25.04
N PHE A 328 16.67 20.29 25.63
CA PHE A 328 16.73 19.30 26.70
C PHE A 328 18.15 19.27 27.32
N SER A 329 18.26 18.89 28.59
CA SER A 329 19.50 18.97 29.39
C SER A 329 20.32 17.67 29.45
N LYS A 330 20.10 16.74 28.51
CA LYS A 330 20.68 15.39 28.57
C LYS A 330 21.98 15.33 27.78
N GLU A 331 23.00 14.68 28.33
CA GLU A 331 24.22 14.38 27.59
C GLU A 331 23.99 13.27 26.54
N LEU A 332 24.76 13.32 25.46
CA LEU A 332 24.78 12.27 24.45
C LEU A 332 25.19 10.92 25.06
N SER A 333 24.55 9.86 24.58
CA SER A 333 24.87 8.50 25.05
C SER A 333 26.27 8.09 24.61
N PRO A 334 27.06 7.38 25.43
CA PRO A 334 28.39 6.89 25.05
C PRO A 334 28.33 5.70 24.07
N GLN A 335 27.15 5.34 23.54
CA GLN A 335 26.96 4.13 22.74
C GLN A 335 27.39 4.25 21.27
N HIS A 336 27.88 5.41 20.82
CA HIS A 336 28.41 5.71 19.46
C HIS A 336 27.58 5.12 18.29
N LYS A 337 26.26 5.08 18.43
CA LYS A 337 25.32 4.63 17.40
C LYS A 337 24.37 5.77 17.05
N ILE A 338 24.45 6.25 15.81
CA ILE A 338 23.62 7.37 15.36
C ILE A 338 22.13 7.09 15.53
N SER A 339 21.67 5.85 15.31
CA SER A 339 20.25 5.48 15.52
C SER A 339 19.79 5.64 16.97
N ASN A 340 20.66 5.39 17.95
CA ASN A 340 20.33 5.59 19.37
C ASN A 340 20.28 7.08 19.70
N ASP A 341 21.21 7.87 19.17
CA ASP A 341 21.22 9.32 19.36
C ASP A 341 19.97 9.95 18.74
N LEU A 342 19.65 9.63 17.48
CA LEU A 342 18.42 10.10 16.82
C LEU A 342 17.16 9.73 17.61
N LYS A 343 17.02 8.48 18.06
CA LYS A 343 15.85 8.03 18.83
C LYS A 343 15.70 8.75 20.18
N ASN A 344 16.81 9.15 20.81
CA ASN A 344 16.78 9.86 22.09
C ASN A 344 16.51 11.35 21.91
N LEU A 345 16.98 11.93 20.81
CA LEU A 345 17.02 13.37 20.59
C LEU A 345 15.82 13.86 19.80
N LEU A 346 15.48 13.19 18.70
CA LEU A 346 14.35 13.52 17.85
C LEU A 346 13.08 12.88 18.43
N THR A 347 12.38 13.64 19.27
CA THR A 347 11.06 13.29 19.78
C THR A 347 10.14 14.51 19.74
N PHE A 348 8.82 14.30 19.69
CA PHE A 348 7.83 15.37 19.75
C PHE A 348 7.97 16.29 20.97
N GLN A 349 8.58 15.82 22.06
CA GLN A 349 8.80 16.62 23.27
C GLN A 349 10.02 17.53 23.17
N ASN A 350 11.01 17.15 22.35
CA ASN A 350 12.30 17.84 22.29
C ASN A 350 12.39 18.81 21.11
N VAL A 351 11.71 18.51 19.99
CA VAL A 351 11.78 19.33 18.77
C VAL A 351 11.02 20.64 18.94
N LYS A 352 11.73 21.76 18.85
CA LYS A 352 11.14 23.11 18.89
C LYS A 352 10.83 23.67 17.52
N GLY A 353 11.67 23.38 16.55
CA GLY A 353 11.53 23.91 15.21
C GLY A 353 12.65 23.47 14.29
N VAL A 354 12.50 23.84 13.03
CA VAL A 354 13.45 23.62 11.95
C VAL A 354 13.90 24.99 11.46
N GLU A 355 15.19 25.25 11.38
CA GLU A 355 15.75 26.55 11.03
C GLU A 355 17.06 26.35 10.28
N GLN A 356 17.37 27.24 9.34
CA GLN A 356 18.65 27.24 8.65
C GLN A 356 19.75 27.81 9.54
N GLY A 357 20.67 26.98 10.00
CA GLY A 357 21.82 27.44 10.77
C GLY A 357 23.04 27.81 9.93
N SER A 358 23.98 28.52 10.56
CA SER A 358 25.21 29.02 9.94
C SER A 358 26.44 28.24 10.41
N GLU A 359 27.45 28.17 9.54
CA GLU A 359 28.80 27.68 9.85
C GLU A 359 29.51 28.44 10.99
N ASN A 360 28.99 29.62 11.35
CA ASN A 360 29.46 30.43 12.46
C ASN A 360 28.74 30.14 13.79
N ASN A 361 27.72 29.29 13.81
CA ASN A 361 27.06 28.87 15.05
C ASN A 361 28.10 28.24 15.99
N GLU A 362 28.05 28.65 17.27
CA GLU A 362 29.02 28.28 18.28
C GLU A 362 28.52 27.16 19.21
N PHE A 363 29.38 26.20 19.50
CA PHE A 363 29.05 25.02 20.27
C PHE A 363 30.04 24.78 21.41
N GLN A 364 29.55 24.32 22.56
CA GLN A 364 30.38 23.97 23.72
C GLN A 364 30.83 22.51 23.66
N SER A 365 29.95 21.62 23.24
CA SER A 365 30.23 20.19 23.15
C SER A 365 29.31 19.53 22.15
N GLY A 366 29.68 18.35 21.67
CA GLY A 366 28.81 17.62 20.76
C GLY A 366 29.46 16.40 20.15
N ARG A 367 28.83 15.90 19.09
CA ARG A 367 29.23 14.72 18.33
C ARG A 367 29.02 14.94 16.85
N VAL A 368 29.95 14.45 16.04
CA VAL A 368 29.86 14.47 14.58
C VAL A 368 30.05 13.06 14.04
N TYR A 369 29.08 12.58 13.28
CA TYR A 369 29.18 11.35 12.52
C TYR A 369 29.57 11.65 11.09
N PHE A 370 30.55 10.94 10.56
CA PHE A 370 31.06 11.13 9.21
C PHE A 370 30.86 9.90 8.33
N PHE A 371 30.50 10.13 7.07
CA PHE A 371 30.15 9.13 6.07
C PHE A 371 31.03 9.34 4.86
N ASN A 372 31.93 8.39 4.58
CA ASN A 372 32.88 8.50 3.49
C ASN A 372 32.29 7.91 2.20
N HIS A 373 32.49 8.64 1.09
CA HIS A 373 32.00 8.26 -0.23
C HIS A 373 33.15 8.23 -1.25
N LYS A 374 33.15 7.18 -2.08
CA LYS A 374 34.14 6.98 -3.15
C LYS A 374 33.66 7.45 -4.52
N GLU A 375 32.36 7.50 -4.73
CA GLU A 375 31.75 7.82 -6.02
C GLU A 375 30.42 8.55 -5.81
N ILE A 376 30.04 9.33 -6.82
CA ILE A 376 28.69 9.88 -6.95
C ILE A 376 27.92 9.00 -7.92
N LYS A 377 26.72 8.60 -7.52
CA LYS A 377 25.77 7.87 -8.37
C LYS A 377 24.47 8.66 -8.51
N PRO A 378 23.73 8.50 -9.62
CA PRO A 378 22.39 9.06 -9.72
C PRO A 378 21.49 8.44 -8.64
N LEU A 379 20.67 9.26 -7.99
CA LEU A 379 19.55 8.75 -7.20
C LEU A 379 18.46 8.27 -8.15
N LEU A 380 18.22 6.96 -8.17
CA LEU A 380 17.17 6.33 -8.95
C LEU A 380 16.04 5.89 -8.02
N GLN A 381 14.81 5.99 -8.51
CA GLN A 381 13.65 5.39 -7.86
C GLN A 381 13.81 3.87 -7.82
N SER A 382 13.32 3.24 -6.75
CA SER A 382 13.45 1.80 -6.51
C SER A 382 12.65 0.96 -7.50
N LEU A 383 11.62 1.55 -8.10
CA LEU A 383 10.80 0.95 -9.14
C LEU A 383 10.92 1.73 -10.45
N GLU A 384 11.44 1.08 -11.48
CA GLU A 384 11.37 1.54 -12.87
C GLU A 384 10.00 1.17 -13.47
N ILE A 385 9.30 2.15 -14.06
CA ILE A 385 8.01 1.95 -14.76
C ILE A 385 8.22 2.34 -16.22
N GLU A 386 8.47 1.36 -17.10
CA GLU A 386 8.98 1.60 -18.46
C GLU A 386 8.12 2.53 -19.32
N ASN A 387 6.80 2.38 -19.21
CA ASN A 387 5.83 3.05 -20.06
C ASN A 387 4.86 3.94 -19.29
N LEU A 388 5.33 4.50 -18.17
CA LEU A 388 4.55 5.43 -17.35
C LEU A 388 3.99 6.60 -18.18
N LYS A 389 4.84 7.18 -19.05
CA LYS A 389 4.49 8.36 -19.88
C LYS A 389 3.46 8.06 -20.98
N GLU A 390 3.21 6.79 -21.33
CA GLU A 390 2.21 6.42 -22.35
C GLU A 390 0.77 6.54 -21.86
N TYR A 391 0.56 6.49 -20.54
CA TYR A 391 -0.79 6.34 -19.97
C TYR A 391 -1.32 7.58 -19.27
N ASP A 392 -0.58 8.69 -19.18
CA ASP A 392 -1.02 9.92 -18.52
C ASP A 392 -1.68 9.62 -17.15
N LEU A 393 -0.90 8.97 -16.27
CA LEU A 393 -1.33 8.69 -14.90
C LEU A 393 -1.23 9.99 -14.07
N THR A 394 -2.20 10.21 -13.18
CA THR A 394 -2.07 11.27 -12.18
C THR A 394 -0.97 10.92 -11.18
N ASP A 395 -0.47 11.92 -10.44
CA ASP A 395 0.57 11.73 -9.44
C ASP A 395 0.16 10.71 -8.35
N GLU A 396 -1.12 10.72 -7.95
CA GLU A 396 -1.68 9.78 -6.98
C GLU A 396 -1.64 8.34 -7.50
N PHE A 397 -1.98 8.12 -8.77
CA PHE A 397 -1.88 6.81 -9.40
C PHE A 397 -0.44 6.33 -9.53
N GLU A 398 0.51 7.22 -9.84
CA GLU A 398 1.93 6.87 -9.85
C GLU A 398 2.40 6.39 -8.46
N ILE A 399 2.05 7.14 -7.40
CA ILE A 399 2.36 6.78 -6.01
C ILE A 399 1.78 5.40 -5.66
N ILE A 400 0.50 5.18 -5.99
CA ILE A 400 -0.19 3.91 -5.75
C ILE A 400 0.52 2.76 -6.46
N VAL A 401 0.89 2.91 -7.73
CA VAL A 401 1.63 1.89 -8.50
C VAL A 401 2.97 1.58 -7.83
N ARG A 402 3.74 2.62 -7.49
CA ARG A 402 5.05 2.48 -6.84
C ARG A 402 4.96 1.73 -5.53
N ARG A 403 3.93 1.99 -4.74
CA ARG A 403 3.75 1.33 -3.46
C ARG A 403 3.32 -0.13 -3.60
N ILE A 404 2.36 -0.40 -4.47
CA ILE A 404 1.81 -1.75 -4.71
C ILE A 404 2.86 -2.70 -5.29
N TYR A 405 3.79 -2.18 -6.10
CA TYR A 405 4.89 -2.93 -6.71
C TYR A 405 6.24 -2.64 -6.03
N SER A 406 6.23 -2.30 -4.75
CA SER A 406 7.46 -2.04 -3.97
C SER A 406 8.35 -3.29 -3.76
N ASP A 407 7.83 -4.47 -4.09
CA ASP A 407 8.56 -5.75 -4.19
C ASP A 407 9.31 -5.92 -5.52
N CYS A 408 9.02 -5.08 -6.52
CA CYS A 408 9.64 -5.11 -7.85
C CYS A 408 10.75 -4.07 -7.97
N SER A 409 11.72 -4.34 -8.85
CA SER A 409 12.70 -3.36 -9.32
C SER A 409 12.25 -2.68 -10.61
N ARG A 410 11.45 -3.39 -11.42
CA ARG A 410 10.99 -2.92 -12.73
C ARG A 410 9.63 -3.51 -13.07
N ILE A 411 8.77 -2.71 -13.69
CA ILE A 411 7.49 -3.15 -14.25
C ILE A 411 7.21 -2.56 -15.63
N GLN A 412 6.41 -3.30 -16.39
CA GLN A 412 5.78 -2.86 -17.63
C GLN A 412 4.28 -3.07 -17.52
N MET A 413 3.49 -2.04 -17.85
CA MET A 413 2.03 -2.10 -17.77
C MET A 413 1.43 -2.19 -19.17
N THR A 414 0.29 -2.84 -19.35
CA THR A 414 -0.44 -2.87 -20.62
C THR A 414 -1.93 -2.74 -20.33
N PRO A 415 -2.64 -1.76 -20.91
CA PRO A 415 -4.06 -1.57 -20.65
C PRO A 415 -4.86 -2.84 -20.97
N LEU A 416 -5.75 -3.21 -20.06
CA LEU A 416 -6.77 -4.21 -20.30
C LEU A 416 -8.10 -3.50 -20.52
N PHE A 417 -8.82 -3.90 -21.57
CA PHE A 417 -10.18 -3.42 -21.79
C PHE A 417 -11.12 -4.05 -20.74
N GLY A 418 -11.69 -3.23 -19.86
CA GLY A 418 -12.69 -3.67 -18.89
C GLY A 418 -13.13 -2.56 -17.93
N GLY A 419 -14.46 -2.35 -17.83
CA GLY A 419 -15.13 -1.47 -16.87
C GLY A 419 -15.09 0.04 -17.21
N PHE A 420 -16.19 0.75 -16.97
CA PHE A 420 -16.27 2.22 -17.09
C PHE A 420 -15.75 2.95 -15.83
N SER A 421 -15.57 2.22 -14.73
CA SER A 421 -15.35 2.76 -13.38
C SER A 421 -13.89 2.72 -12.92
N ALA A 422 -13.00 2.01 -13.61
CA ALA A 422 -11.61 1.82 -13.19
C ALA A 422 -10.66 1.67 -14.40
N ARG A 423 -9.41 2.08 -14.22
CA ARG A 423 -8.33 1.85 -15.18
C ARG A 423 -7.65 0.52 -14.83
N THR A 424 -7.66 -0.42 -15.75
CA THR A 424 -7.14 -1.78 -15.52
C THR A 424 -5.94 -2.07 -16.41
N PHE A 425 -4.90 -2.66 -15.85
CA PHE A 425 -3.65 -2.98 -16.53
C PHE A 425 -3.24 -4.42 -16.25
N GLN A 426 -2.72 -5.11 -17.26
CA GLN A 426 -1.85 -6.26 -17.07
C GLN A 426 -0.45 -5.74 -16.75
N VAL A 427 0.21 -6.32 -15.76
CA VAL A 427 1.53 -5.89 -15.31
C VAL A 427 2.49 -7.07 -15.38
N PHE A 428 3.63 -6.84 -16.04
CA PHE A 428 4.79 -7.72 -16.02
C PHE A 428 5.87 -7.04 -15.18
N GLY A 429 6.72 -7.81 -14.49
CA GLY A 429 7.76 -7.21 -13.67
C GLY A 429 8.91 -8.13 -13.33
N GLU A 430 9.92 -7.53 -12.71
CA GLU A 430 11.09 -8.19 -12.17
C GLU A 430 11.22 -7.84 -10.68
N ASP A 431 11.52 -8.83 -9.85
CA ASP A 431 11.77 -8.61 -8.43
C ASP A 431 13.09 -7.83 -8.20
N LYS A 432 13.41 -7.54 -6.94
CA LYS A 432 14.66 -6.84 -6.58
C LYS A 432 15.95 -7.59 -6.93
N ASN A 433 15.87 -8.87 -7.26
CA ASN A 433 17.00 -9.71 -7.68
C ASN A 433 17.05 -9.92 -9.21
N GLY A 434 16.13 -9.30 -9.97
CA GLY A 434 16.02 -9.44 -11.42
C GLY A 434 15.27 -10.69 -11.88
N ALA A 435 14.59 -11.41 -10.98
CA ALA A 435 13.77 -12.56 -11.35
C ALA A 435 12.40 -12.10 -11.86
N LYS A 436 11.98 -12.61 -13.02
CA LYS A 436 10.66 -12.30 -13.58
C LYS A 436 9.55 -12.84 -12.68
N ILE A 437 8.60 -11.99 -12.33
CA ILE A 437 7.41 -12.38 -11.60
C ILE A 437 6.33 -12.89 -12.55
N LEU A 438 5.40 -13.68 -12.01
CA LEU A 438 4.19 -14.02 -12.75
C LEU A 438 3.40 -12.74 -13.07
N PRO A 439 2.79 -12.63 -14.27
CA PRO A 439 1.96 -11.48 -14.60
C PRO A 439 0.88 -11.25 -13.54
N THR A 440 0.55 -9.99 -13.32
CA THR A 440 -0.50 -9.55 -12.39
C THR A 440 -1.48 -8.61 -13.08
N VAL A 441 -2.62 -8.35 -12.45
CA VAL A 441 -3.56 -7.32 -12.89
C VAL A 441 -3.55 -6.18 -11.87
N LEU A 442 -3.41 -4.95 -12.32
CA LEU A 442 -3.54 -3.74 -11.52
C LEU A 442 -4.83 -3.02 -11.89
N LYS A 443 -5.68 -2.72 -10.91
CA LYS A 443 -6.88 -1.89 -11.08
C LYS A 443 -6.73 -0.61 -10.27
N LEU A 444 -6.94 0.54 -10.89
CA LEU A 444 -6.83 1.88 -10.31
C LEU A 444 -8.19 2.61 -10.42
N SER A 445 -8.70 3.16 -9.32
CA SER A 445 -9.97 3.89 -9.28
C SER A 445 -10.07 4.77 -8.02
N ASN A 446 -11.24 5.36 -7.78
CA ASN A 446 -11.57 6.00 -6.52
C ASN A 446 -11.46 4.99 -5.35
N SER A 447 -10.96 5.46 -4.21
CA SER A 447 -10.68 4.65 -3.03
C SER A 447 -11.92 3.89 -2.54
N ALA A 448 -13.12 4.47 -2.62
CA ALA A 448 -14.35 3.82 -2.20
C ALA A 448 -14.70 2.58 -3.06
N ILE A 449 -14.39 2.61 -4.35
CA ILE A 449 -14.63 1.47 -5.27
C ILE A 449 -13.64 0.35 -4.97
N ILE A 450 -12.36 0.69 -4.89
CA ILE A 450 -11.30 -0.28 -4.60
C ILE A 450 -11.49 -0.91 -3.23
N LYS A 451 -11.85 -0.10 -2.22
CA LYS A 451 -12.08 -0.59 -0.87
C LYS A 451 -13.26 -1.55 -0.78
N ARG A 452 -14.36 -1.21 -1.46
CA ARG A 452 -15.53 -2.09 -1.56
C ARG A 452 -15.16 -3.43 -2.20
N GLU A 453 -14.38 -3.41 -3.28
CA GLU A 453 -13.94 -4.63 -3.96
C GLU A 453 -13.01 -5.49 -3.09
N GLU A 454 -12.06 -4.88 -2.38
CA GLU A 454 -11.19 -5.56 -1.41
C GLU A 454 -12.01 -6.22 -0.28
N ASP A 455 -12.91 -5.46 0.34
CA ASP A 455 -13.72 -5.92 1.46
C ASP A 455 -14.66 -7.05 1.02
N ASN A 456 -15.27 -6.92 -0.16
CA ASN A 456 -16.14 -7.95 -0.73
C ASN A 456 -15.36 -9.23 -1.08
N PHE A 457 -14.13 -9.09 -1.61
CA PHE A 457 -13.27 -10.23 -1.87
C PHE A 457 -12.98 -11.02 -0.58
N GLU A 458 -12.54 -10.33 0.48
CA GLU A 458 -12.25 -10.94 1.78
C GLU A 458 -13.50 -11.56 2.43
N MET A 459 -14.64 -10.89 2.32
CA MET A 459 -15.88 -11.32 2.97
C MET A 459 -16.58 -12.48 2.24
N TYR A 460 -16.68 -12.41 0.92
CA TYR A 460 -17.57 -13.26 0.11
C TYR A 460 -16.85 -14.19 -0.88
N VAL A 461 -15.65 -13.85 -1.33
CA VAL A 461 -14.95 -14.61 -2.38
C VAL A 461 -13.96 -15.59 -1.78
N LYS A 462 -13.03 -15.09 -0.96
CA LYS A 462 -11.90 -15.84 -0.41
C LYS A 462 -12.30 -17.10 0.35
N LYS A 463 -13.45 -17.07 1.03
CA LYS A 463 -13.96 -18.20 1.83
C LYS A 463 -14.72 -19.25 1.02
N PHE A 464 -15.26 -18.88 -0.14
CA PHE A 464 -16.29 -19.68 -0.82
C PHE A 464 -15.87 -20.14 -2.21
N ILE A 465 -15.24 -19.27 -3.02
CA ILE A 465 -14.99 -19.53 -4.45
C ILE A 465 -13.56 -19.17 -4.89
N LEU A 466 -12.61 -19.07 -3.95
CA LEU A 466 -11.24 -18.61 -4.20
C LEU A 466 -10.55 -19.26 -5.41
N ASN A 467 -10.74 -20.56 -5.61
CA ASN A 467 -10.12 -21.32 -6.72
C ASN A 467 -10.61 -20.89 -8.12
N ASN A 468 -11.73 -20.18 -8.20
CA ASN A 468 -12.36 -19.71 -9.43
C ASN A 468 -12.45 -18.18 -9.47
N ALA A 469 -11.62 -17.48 -8.70
CA ALA A 469 -11.61 -16.03 -8.62
C ALA A 469 -10.18 -15.48 -8.68
N SER A 470 -10.03 -14.22 -9.07
CA SER A 470 -8.77 -13.50 -8.93
C SER A 470 -8.45 -13.28 -7.46
N THR A 471 -7.25 -13.64 -7.03
CA THR A 471 -6.75 -13.46 -5.67
C THR A 471 -6.11 -12.09 -5.52
N VAL A 472 -6.57 -11.32 -4.53
CA VAL A 472 -5.95 -10.05 -4.14
C VAL A 472 -4.57 -10.31 -3.55
N MET A 473 -3.55 -9.69 -4.14
CA MET A 473 -2.15 -9.74 -3.67
C MET A 473 -1.80 -8.55 -2.78
N GLY A 474 -2.49 -7.43 -2.94
CA GLY A 474 -2.35 -6.24 -2.12
C GLY A 474 -3.14 -5.06 -2.66
N ALA A 475 -3.46 -4.12 -1.78
CA ALA A 475 -4.09 -2.85 -2.12
C ALA A 475 -3.36 -1.70 -1.42
N PHE A 476 -3.39 -0.52 -2.04
CA PHE A 476 -2.89 0.70 -1.43
C PHE A 476 -3.82 1.87 -1.77
N TYR A 477 -3.97 2.78 -0.81
CA TYR A 477 -4.88 3.91 -0.89
C TYR A 477 -4.09 5.19 -0.67
N TYR A 478 -4.32 6.17 -1.53
CA TYR A 478 -3.65 7.46 -1.46
C TYR A 478 -4.62 8.55 -1.89
N SER A 479 -4.85 9.53 -1.00
CA SER A 479 -5.91 10.54 -1.18
C SER A 479 -7.28 9.88 -1.44
N ASP A 480 -8.04 10.40 -2.42
CA ASP A 480 -9.33 9.85 -2.87
C ASP A 480 -9.21 8.66 -3.82
N PHE A 481 -8.00 8.13 -4.03
CA PHE A 481 -7.73 7.06 -4.99
C PHE A 481 -7.22 5.78 -4.31
N GLY A 482 -7.38 4.67 -5.00
CA GLY A 482 -6.88 3.38 -4.59
C GLY A 482 -6.39 2.57 -5.77
N GLY A 483 -5.53 1.61 -5.46
CA GLY A 483 -5.13 0.56 -6.38
C GLY A 483 -5.19 -0.80 -5.73
N ILE A 484 -5.49 -1.81 -6.53
CA ILE A 484 -5.51 -3.21 -6.09
C ILE A 484 -4.81 -4.09 -7.13
N ARG A 485 -3.95 -4.97 -6.63
CA ARG A 485 -3.18 -5.93 -7.42
C ARG A 485 -3.77 -7.32 -7.25
N TYR A 486 -4.04 -7.98 -8.36
CA TYR A 486 -4.50 -9.35 -8.43
C TYR A 486 -3.45 -10.26 -9.07
N ASN A 487 -3.51 -11.55 -8.76
CA ASN A 487 -2.87 -12.54 -9.62
C ASN A 487 -3.51 -12.51 -11.02
N PHE A 488 -2.70 -12.76 -12.06
CA PHE A 488 -3.27 -12.97 -13.38
C PHE A 488 -3.87 -14.38 -13.45
N LEU A 489 -5.05 -14.50 -14.05
CA LEU A 489 -5.77 -15.77 -14.12
C LEU A 489 -5.25 -16.66 -15.24
N GLY A 490 -5.33 -17.98 -15.06
CA GLY A 490 -5.01 -18.95 -16.11
C GLY A 490 -3.52 -19.07 -16.46
N ILE A 491 -2.58 -18.89 -15.54
CA ILE A 491 -1.13 -19.01 -15.79
C ILE A 491 -0.60 -20.46 -15.75
N THR A 492 -1.36 -21.44 -16.21
CA THR A 492 -0.83 -22.80 -16.45
C THR A 492 -0.38 -22.94 -17.91
N GLY A 493 0.69 -22.24 -18.30
CA GLY A 493 1.26 -22.29 -19.66
C GLY A 493 1.03 -21.02 -20.49
N SER A 494 1.03 -21.15 -21.81
CA SER A 494 0.90 -20.06 -22.81
C SER A 494 -0.56 -19.69 -23.10
N THR A 495 -1.39 -19.56 -22.08
CA THR A 495 -2.85 -19.62 -22.25
C THR A 495 -3.48 -18.23 -22.46
N LYS A 496 -4.21 -18.07 -23.57
CA LYS A 496 -5.06 -16.89 -23.83
C LYS A 496 -6.41 -17.05 -23.14
N LEU A 497 -6.77 -16.13 -22.24
CA LEU A 497 -8.12 -16.10 -21.66
C LEU A 497 -9.16 -15.66 -22.69
N LYS A 498 -10.37 -16.24 -22.61
CA LYS A 498 -11.53 -15.85 -23.43
C LYS A 498 -12.71 -15.50 -22.53
N TRP A 499 -13.40 -14.41 -22.83
CA TRP A 499 -14.66 -14.07 -22.18
C TRP A 499 -15.76 -15.08 -22.53
N LEU A 500 -16.63 -15.41 -21.58
CA LEU A 500 -17.81 -16.23 -21.85
C LEU A 500 -18.69 -15.61 -22.94
N ARG A 501 -18.75 -14.27 -23.02
CA ARG A 501 -19.40 -13.53 -24.11
C ARG A 501 -18.96 -14.01 -25.50
N LYS A 502 -17.67 -14.27 -25.70
CA LYS A 502 -17.13 -14.73 -26.99
C LYS A 502 -17.64 -16.13 -27.32
N LEU A 503 -17.58 -17.04 -26.35
CA LEU A 503 -18.04 -18.42 -26.54
C LEU A 503 -19.55 -18.47 -26.76
N TYR A 504 -20.32 -17.62 -26.08
CA TYR A 504 -21.75 -17.49 -26.31
C TYR A 504 -22.02 -17.09 -27.76
N ASN A 505 -21.30 -16.13 -28.35
CA ASN A 505 -21.47 -15.75 -29.75
C ASN A 505 -21.11 -16.86 -30.74
N GLU A 506 -20.08 -17.66 -30.43
CA GLU A 506 -19.52 -18.63 -31.39
C GLU A 506 -20.18 -20.01 -31.34
N ARG A 507 -20.91 -20.34 -30.27
CA ARG A 507 -21.41 -21.70 -30.01
C ARG A 507 -22.94 -21.78 -29.97
N THR A 508 -23.46 -22.98 -30.19
CA THR A 508 -24.88 -23.32 -30.06
C THR A 508 -25.32 -23.36 -28.60
N PHE A 509 -26.64 -23.38 -28.35
CA PHE A 509 -27.18 -23.49 -26.99
C PHE A 509 -26.64 -24.72 -26.24
N ASP A 510 -26.65 -25.90 -26.88
CA ASP A 510 -26.24 -27.16 -26.24
C ASP A 510 -24.74 -27.18 -25.89
N GLU A 511 -23.91 -26.45 -26.64
CA GLU A 511 -22.48 -26.32 -26.38
C GLU A 511 -22.16 -25.31 -25.27
N VAL A 512 -22.98 -24.27 -25.07
CA VAL A 512 -22.75 -23.27 -24.02
C VAL A 512 -23.42 -23.63 -22.70
N LEU A 513 -24.52 -24.39 -22.73
CA LEU A 513 -25.28 -24.78 -21.54
C LEU A 513 -24.39 -25.41 -20.44
N PRO A 514 -23.46 -26.35 -20.74
CA PRO A 514 -22.57 -26.91 -19.73
C PRO A 514 -21.69 -25.86 -19.02
N LEU A 515 -21.35 -24.77 -19.71
CA LEU A 515 -20.58 -23.66 -19.11
C LEU A 515 -21.42 -22.89 -18.10
N PHE A 516 -22.68 -22.59 -18.42
CA PHE A 516 -23.62 -21.96 -17.48
C PHE A 516 -23.94 -22.89 -16.30
N GLU A 517 -24.12 -24.18 -16.53
CA GLU A 517 -24.25 -25.19 -15.47
C GLU A 517 -23.05 -25.15 -14.52
N LYS A 518 -21.83 -25.15 -15.07
CA LYS A 518 -20.60 -25.06 -14.29
C LYS A 518 -20.51 -23.76 -13.47
N VAL A 519 -20.91 -22.63 -14.03
CA VAL A 519 -20.95 -21.33 -13.30
C VAL A 519 -21.95 -21.38 -12.15
N TYR A 520 -23.23 -21.62 -12.45
CA TYR A 520 -24.32 -21.41 -11.50
C TYR A 520 -24.51 -22.57 -10.51
N THR A 521 -24.30 -23.81 -10.97
CA THR A 521 -24.56 -25.01 -10.15
C THR A 521 -23.30 -25.69 -9.66
N GLY A 522 -22.14 -25.34 -10.22
CA GLY A 522 -20.82 -25.81 -9.79
C GLY A 522 -20.10 -24.78 -8.92
N ILE A 523 -19.59 -23.72 -9.55
CA ILE A 523 -18.69 -22.73 -8.93
C ILE A 523 -19.43 -21.86 -7.92
N LEU A 524 -20.59 -21.32 -8.27
CA LEU A 524 -21.36 -20.43 -7.41
C LEU A 524 -22.32 -21.17 -6.47
N LYS A 525 -22.30 -22.51 -6.49
CA LYS A 525 -23.07 -23.34 -5.56
C LYS A 525 -22.84 -23.01 -4.08
N PRO A 526 -21.62 -22.68 -3.60
CA PRO A 526 -21.44 -22.24 -2.23
C PRO A 526 -22.19 -20.96 -1.88
N TRP A 527 -22.53 -20.12 -2.86
CA TRP A 527 -23.36 -18.93 -2.64
C TRP A 527 -24.85 -19.26 -2.77
N TYR A 528 -25.23 -19.94 -3.85
CA TYR A 528 -26.63 -20.20 -4.22
C TYR A 528 -27.25 -21.44 -3.58
N GLY A 529 -26.43 -22.34 -3.02
CA GLY A 529 -26.87 -23.59 -2.40
C GLY A 529 -27.23 -23.47 -0.92
N GLN A 530 -27.09 -22.29 -0.33
CA GLN A 530 -27.40 -22.03 1.07
C GLN A 530 -28.12 -20.69 1.34
N PRO A 531 -29.09 -20.28 0.49
CA PRO A 531 -29.84 -19.06 0.75
C PRO A 531 -30.71 -19.23 1.99
N LYS A 532 -30.96 -18.13 2.70
CA LYS A 532 -31.79 -18.10 3.91
C LYS A 532 -33.03 -17.28 3.65
N LEU A 533 -34.17 -17.74 4.18
CA LEU A 533 -35.39 -16.95 4.14
C LEU A 533 -35.21 -15.69 4.99
N ASP A 534 -35.52 -14.54 4.42
CA ASP A 534 -35.39 -13.24 5.07
C ASP A 534 -36.50 -12.29 4.59
N ASN A 535 -36.68 -11.19 5.30
CA ASN A 535 -37.61 -10.12 4.95
C ASN A 535 -36.84 -9.00 4.24
N ILE A 536 -37.08 -8.85 2.94
CA ILE A 536 -36.32 -7.94 2.07
C ILE A 536 -37.24 -6.87 1.49
N ASN A 537 -36.85 -5.61 1.62
CA ASN A 537 -37.52 -4.49 0.95
C ASN A 537 -36.99 -4.38 -0.49
N LEU A 538 -37.52 -5.21 -1.39
CA LEU A 538 -36.98 -5.35 -2.77
C LEU A 538 -36.94 -4.04 -3.54
N PHE A 539 -38.01 -3.24 -3.51
CA PHE A 539 -38.06 -1.92 -4.18
C PHE A 539 -37.02 -0.93 -3.65
N LYS A 540 -36.59 -1.08 -2.39
CA LYS A 540 -35.51 -0.28 -1.81
C LYS A 540 -34.13 -0.80 -2.21
N GLU A 541 -33.90 -2.11 -2.04
CA GLU A 541 -32.59 -2.74 -2.27
C GLU A 541 -32.23 -2.86 -3.76
N GLN A 542 -33.21 -2.95 -4.65
CA GLN A 542 -33.06 -3.11 -6.10
C GLN A 542 -33.55 -1.87 -6.87
N ASN A 543 -33.27 -0.68 -6.33
CA ASN A 543 -33.60 0.58 -7.00
C ASN A 543 -32.47 0.98 -7.97
N PRO A 544 -32.72 1.03 -9.30
CA PRO A 544 -31.69 1.37 -10.28
C PRO A 544 -31.13 2.80 -10.17
N ILE A 545 -31.83 3.73 -9.51
CA ILE A 545 -31.36 5.12 -9.32
C ILE A 545 -30.04 5.17 -8.52
N ASN A 546 -29.78 4.17 -7.67
CA ASN A 546 -28.54 4.08 -6.90
C ASN A 546 -27.29 4.00 -7.79
N PHE A 547 -27.43 3.42 -8.99
CA PHE A 547 -26.34 3.27 -9.95
C PHE A 547 -26.46 4.27 -11.11
N PHE A 548 -27.69 4.64 -11.48
CA PHE A 548 -27.99 5.43 -12.67
C PHE A 548 -28.93 6.59 -12.33
N PRO A 549 -28.44 7.67 -11.68
CA PRO A 549 -29.28 8.77 -11.21
C PRO A 549 -29.94 9.58 -12.34
N ILE A 550 -29.40 9.50 -13.57
CA ILE A 550 -29.85 10.26 -14.74
C ILE A 550 -30.92 9.56 -15.60
N ILE A 551 -31.49 8.44 -15.13
CA ILE A 551 -32.47 7.64 -15.91
C ILE A 551 -33.64 8.49 -16.42
N TYR A 552 -34.22 9.35 -15.58
CA TYR A 552 -35.40 10.13 -15.95
C TYR A 552 -35.11 11.13 -17.07
N ASP A 553 -33.97 11.82 -16.96
CA ASP A 553 -33.54 12.79 -17.96
C ASP A 553 -33.28 12.09 -19.29
N LYS A 554 -32.62 10.93 -19.26
CA LYS A 554 -32.37 10.13 -20.45
C LYS A 554 -33.62 9.53 -21.08
N ALA A 555 -34.60 9.12 -20.28
CA ALA A 555 -35.90 8.68 -20.80
C ALA A 555 -36.63 9.81 -21.56
N LYS A 556 -36.57 11.04 -21.05
CA LYS A 556 -37.17 12.20 -21.70
C LYS A 556 -36.41 12.61 -22.96
N GLU A 557 -35.08 12.64 -22.91
CA GLU A 557 -34.22 13.04 -24.01
C GLU A 557 -34.26 12.03 -25.18
N GLU A 558 -34.09 10.75 -24.88
CA GLU A 558 -33.87 9.72 -25.90
C GLU A 558 -35.18 9.13 -26.44
N LEU A 559 -36.24 9.09 -25.61
CA LEU A 559 -37.51 8.46 -25.94
C LEU A 559 -38.71 9.42 -25.92
N GLY A 560 -38.53 10.65 -25.45
CA GLY A 560 -39.63 11.62 -25.31
C GLY A 560 -40.61 11.28 -24.18
N ILE A 561 -40.22 10.43 -23.21
CA ILE A 561 -41.10 9.96 -22.14
C ILE A 561 -40.79 10.70 -20.84
N SER A 562 -41.74 11.47 -20.33
CA SER A 562 -41.63 12.13 -19.02
C SER A 562 -41.89 11.12 -17.90
N ALA A 563 -41.06 11.12 -16.85
CA ALA A 563 -41.31 10.33 -15.64
C ALA A 563 -42.48 10.86 -14.79
N ASP A 564 -43.05 12.01 -15.15
CA ASP A 564 -44.19 12.61 -14.45
C ASP A 564 -45.55 12.18 -15.01
N ASP A 565 -45.58 11.54 -16.18
CA ASP A 565 -46.80 11.04 -16.81
C ASP A 565 -47.08 9.60 -16.34
N PRO A 566 -48.23 9.31 -15.68
CA PRO A 566 -48.52 7.97 -15.15
C PRO A 566 -48.66 6.88 -16.21
N LYS A 567 -49.09 7.26 -17.42
CA LYS A 567 -49.33 6.36 -18.55
C LYS A 567 -48.66 6.88 -19.80
N ILE A 568 -48.34 5.95 -20.69
CA ILE A 568 -47.81 6.23 -22.03
C ILE A 568 -48.58 5.40 -23.06
N TYR A 569 -48.76 5.94 -24.25
CA TYR A 569 -49.28 5.18 -25.38
C TYR A 569 -48.14 4.48 -26.11
N VAL A 570 -48.21 3.15 -26.22
CA VAL A 570 -47.22 2.34 -26.94
C VAL A 570 -47.82 1.87 -28.25
N GLU A 571 -47.33 2.44 -29.35
CA GLU A 571 -47.83 2.17 -30.71
C GLU A 571 -47.80 0.68 -31.05
N GLU A 572 -46.71 0.02 -30.65
CA GLU A 572 -46.46 -1.39 -30.95
C GLU A 572 -47.42 -2.34 -30.21
N LEU A 573 -47.89 -1.95 -29.02
CA LEU A 573 -48.91 -2.67 -28.24
C LEU A 573 -50.33 -2.20 -28.56
N LYS A 574 -50.47 -1.10 -29.31
CA LYS A 574 -51.74 -0.44 -29.67
C LYS A 574 -52.64 -0.12 -28.46
N ARG A 575 -52.03 0.26 -27.33
CA ARG A 575 -52.75 0.61 -26.10
C ARG A 575 -51.95 1.54 -25.20
N GLU A 576 -52.64 2.18 -24.27
CA GLU A 576 -51.99 2.82 -23.13
C GLU A 576 -51.54 1.79 -22.11
N ILE A 577 -50.37 2.04 -21.52
CA ILE A 577 -49.73 1.19 -20.51
C ILE A 577 -49.15 2.08 -19.41
N THR A 578 -48.99 1.52 -18.20
CA THR A 578 -48.29 2.19 -17.10
C THR A 578 -46.89 2.59 -17.53
N ASN A 579 -46.52 3.85 -17.29
CA ASN A 579 -45.20 4.35 -17.59
C ASN A 579 -44.18 3.76 -16.59
N PRO A 580 -43.18 2.98 -17.04
CA PRO A 580 -42.23 2.35 -16.13
C PRO A 580 -41.33 3.37 -15.42
N TYR A 581 -41.08 4.55 -16.01
CA TYR A 581 -40.29 5.60 -15.37
C TYR A 581 -41.08 6.38 -14.32
N TYR A 582 -42.40 6.54 -14.52
CA TYR A 582 -43.29 7.03 -13.47
C TYR A 582 -43.37 6.04 -12.31
N PHE A 583 -43.48 4.75 -12.62
CA PHE A 583 -43.45 3.70 -11.60
C PHE A 583 -42.13 3.68 -10.83
N LEU A 584 -40.99 3.87 -11.49
CA LEU A 584 -39.70 4.03 -10.80
C LEU A 584 -39.66 5.29 -9.91
N LYS A 585 -40.21 6.42 -10.37
CA LYS A 585 -40.16 7.69 -9.63
C LYS A 585 -41.09 7.73 -8.42
N TYR A 586 -42.33 7.28 -8.61
CA TYR A 586 -43.39 7.38 -7.60
C TYR A 586 -43.79 6.02 -7.05
N GLY A 587 -43.96 5.02 -7.91
CA GLY A 587 -44.40 3.68 -7.51
C GLY A 587 -43.41 2.92 -6.61
N TYR A 588 -42.09 3.06 -6.83
CA TYR A 588 -41.07 2.49 -5.94
C TYR A 588 -41.08 3.17 -4.56
N ALA A 589 -41.26 4.49 -4.50
CA ALA A 589 -41.29 5.23 -3.24
C ALA A 589 -42.50 4.81 -2.37
N GLU A 590 -43.66 4.59 -2.98
CA GLU A 590 -44.86 4.05 -2.30
C GLU A 590 -44.61 2.65 -1.72
N ARG A 591 -43.72 1.88 -2.35
CA ARG A 591 -43.44 0.47 -2.02
C ARG A 591 -42.13 0.27 -1.24
N GLU A 592 -41.43 1.34 -0.87
CA GLU A 592 -40.11 1.26 -0.23
C GLU A 592 -40.13 0.48 1.09
N LYS A 593 -41.28 0.52 1.80
CA LYS A 593 -41.50 -0.16 3.08
C LYS A 593 -42.14 -1.54 2.94
N ILE A 594 -42.50 -1.96 1.72
CA ILE A 594 -43.06 -3.29 1.49
C ILE A 594 -41.93 -4.31 1.61
N SER A 595 -42.11 -5.23 2.55
CA SER A 595 -41.19 -6.33 2.79
C SER A 595 -41.69 -7.60 2.12
N PHE A 596 -40.80 -8.27 1.38
CA PHE A 596 -41.02 -9.57 0.78
C PHE A 596 -40.30 -10.64 1.59
N THR A 597 -41.01 -11.69 2.00
CA THR A 597 -40.37 -12.87 2.59
C THR A 597 -39.81 -13.74 1.46
N CYS A 598 -38.53 -13.54 1.13
CA CYS A 598 -37.86 -14.23 0.02
C CYS A 598 -36.48 -14.73 0.43
N TYR A 599 -35.88 -15.55 -0.43
CA TYR A 599 -34.57 -16.11 -0.17
C TYR A 599 -33.49 -15.05 -0.39
N LYS A 600 -32.63 -14.87 0.62
CA LYS A 600 -31.45 -14.01 0.60
C LYS A 600 -30.19 -14.87 0.53
N GLY A 601 -29.29 -14.55 -0.40
CA GLY A 601 -28.03 -15.25 -0.60
C GLY A 601 -26.93 -14.28 -0.99
N ILE A 602 -25.69 -14.78 -1.04
CA ILE A 602 -24.59 -14.01 -1.63
C ILE A 602 -24.83 -13.96 -3.14
N CYS A 603 -24.83 -12.77 -3.71
CA CYS A 603 -24.91 -12.54 -5.14
C CYS A 603 -23.70 -11.73 -5.58
N HIS A 604 -23.21 -12.00 -6.79
CA HIS A 604 -22.15 -11.24 -7.45
C HIS A 604 -22.55 -9.77 -7.64
N GLY A 605 -23.83 -9.52 -7.95
CA GLY A 605 -24.38 -8.17 -8.07
C GLY A 605 -24.32 -7.61 -9.49
N ASP A 606 -23.24 -7.87 -10.23
CA ASP A 606 -23.15 -7.56 -11.67
C ASP A 606 -22.62 -8.77 -12.48
N LEU A 607 -23.24 -9.95 -12.33
CA LEU A 607 -22.79 -11.15 -13.05
C LEU A 607 -23.19 -11.08 -14.52
N ASN A 608 -22.28 -10.61 -15.37
CA ASN A 608 -22.46 -10.54 -16.81
C ASN A 608 -21.45 -11.42 -17.57
N LEU A 609 -21.64 -11.60 -18.88
CA LEU A 609 -20.80 -12.50 -19.70
C LEU A 609 -19.35 -12.02 -19.91
N GLN A 610 -19.05 -10.77 -19.54
CA GLN A 610 -17.71 -10.19 -19.50
C GLN A 610 -17.07 -10.24 -18.11
N ASN A 611 -17.78 -10.69 -17.08
CA ASN A 611 -17.20 -10.93 -15.75
C ASN A 611 -16.83 -12.42 -15.56
N ILE A 612 -16.93 -13.21 -16.63
CA ILE A 612 -16.64 -14.65 -16.64
C ILE A 612 -15.58 -14.94 -17.72
N LEU A 613 -14.43 -15.43 -17.28
CA LEU A 613 -13.27 -15.76 -18.10
C LEU A 613 -13.03 -17.26 -18.13
N LEU A 614 -12.57 -17.76 -19.28
CA LEU A 614 -12.22 -19.15 -19.49
C LEU A 614 -10.78 -19.28 -20.01
N ASP A 615 -10.04 -20.26 -19.50
CA ASP A 615 -8.78 -20.68 -20.08
C ASP A 615 -8.98 -21.71 -21.21
N GLU A 616 -7.89 -22.18 -21.82
CA GLU A 616 -7.92 -23.14 -22.94
C GLU A 616 -8.48 -24.52 -22.55
N LYS A 617 -8.50 -24.85 -21.25
CA LYS A 617 -9.09 -26.08 -20.71
C LYS A 617 -10.53 -25.84 -20.23
N GLU A 618 -11.09 -24.66 -20.51
CA GLU A 618 -12.41 -24.22 -20.06
C GLU A 618 -12.56 -24.24 -18.53
N ASN A 619 -11.47 -23.99 -17.79
CA ASN A 619 -11.60 -23.60 -16.39
C ASN A 619 -12.16 -22.18 -16.34
N ILE A 620 -13.14 -21.99 -15.45
CA ILE A 620 -13.90 -20.76 -15.38
C ILE A 620 -13.41 -19.93 -14.19
N TYR A 621 -13.24 -18.64 -14.42
CA TYR A 621 -12.88 -17.65 -13.43
C TYR A 621 -13.87 -16.49 -13.45
N ILE A 622 -14.24 -16.01 -12.28
CA ILE A 622 -15.16 -14.88 -12.08
C ILE A 622 -14.35 -13.69 -11.55
N ILE A 623 -14.67 -12.49 -12.02
CA ILE A 623 -13.97 -11.24 -11.67
C ILE A 623 -14.95 -10.10 -11.41
N ASP A 624 -14.44 -8.99 -10.87
CA ASP A 624 -15.17 -7.76 -10.55
C ASP A 624 -16.23 -7.93 -9.45
N PHE A 625 -15.74 -8.17 -8.25
CA PHE A 625 -16.59 -8.41 -7.06
C PHE A 625 -17.00 -7.12 -6.34
N SER A 626 -16.92 -5.97 -7.01
CA SER A 626 -17.23 -4.67 -6.44
C SER A 626 -18.69 -4.57 -5.95
N GLU A 627 -19.63 -5.29 -6.57
CA GLU A 627 -21.05 -5.29 -6.18
C GLU A 627 -21.49 -6.54 -5.40
N THR A 628 -20.55 -7.42 -5.03
CA THR A 628 -20.86 -8.68 -4.35
C THR A 628 -21.34 -8.45 -2.93
N LYS A 629 -22.56 -8.90 -2.60
CA LYS A 629 -23.16 -8.75 -1.27
C LYS A 629 -24.35 -9.69 -1.08
N TYR A 630 -24.91 -9.72 0.13
CA TYR A 630 -26.18 -10.40 0.38
C TYR A 630 -27.35 -9.65 -0.27
N ARG A 631 -28.07 -10.31 -1.15
CA ARG A 631 -29.26 -9.78 -1.86
C ARG A 631 -30.30 -10.89 -2.02
N ASN A 632 -31.43 -10.55 -2.62
CA ASN A 632 -32.38 -11.55 -3.06
C ASN A 632 -31.70 -12.59 -3.98
N ALA A 633 -31.91 -13.87 -3.70
CA ALA A 633 -31.15 -14.96 -4.29
C ALA A 633 -31.39 -15.13 -5.79
N VAL A 634 -32.47 -14.56 -6.35
CA VAL A 634 -32.74 -14.66 -7.78
C VAL A 634 -32.06 -13.56 -8.61
N SER A 635 -31.39 -12.59 -7.98
CA SER A 635 -30.84 -11.40 -8.65
C SER A 635 -29.86 -11.71 -9.79
N ASP A 636 -28.84 -12.54 -9.56
CA ASP A 636 -27.83 -12.82 -10.59
C ASP A 636 -28.40 -13.63 -11.77
N PHE A 637 -29.40 -14.49 -11.50
CA PHE A 637 -30.10 -15.22 -12.56
C PHE A 637 -30.95 -14.27 -13.43
N SER A 638 -31.67 -13.38 -12.75
CA SER A 638 -32.52 -12.37 -13.39
C SER A 638 -31.71 -11.39 -14.26
N ARG A 639 -30.48 -11.05 -13.83
CA ARG A 639 -29.54 -10.18 -14.57
C ARG A 639 -29.22 -10.67 -15.99
N LEU A 640 -29.21 -11.98 -16.23
CA LEU A 640 -28.91 -12.52 -17.56
C LEU A 640 -30.00 -12.26 -18.59
N GLU A 641 -31.27 -12.25 -18.19
CA GLU A 641 -32.41 -12.05 -19.09
C GLU A 641 -32.32 -10.71 -19.86
N PRO A 642 -32.10 -9.53 -19.23
CA PRO A 642 -31.92 -8.28 -19.96
C PRO A 642 -30.63 -8.25 -20.79
N ILE A 643 -29.53 -8.89 -20.34
CA ILE A 643 -28.30 -8.99 -21.14
C ILE A 643 -28.60 -9.69 -22.47
N ILE A 644 -29.26 -10.84 -22.42
CA ILE A 644 -29.63 -11.58 -23.63
C ILE A 644 -30.59 -10.77 -24.51
N LYS A 645 -31.66 -10.25 -23.92
CA LYS A 645 -32.73 -9.54 -24.67
C LYS A 645 -32.25 -8.27 -25.34
N PHE A 646 -31.39 -7.49 -24.68
CA PHE A 646 -31.05 -6.14 -25.14
C PHE A 646 -29.71 -6.07 -25.86
N GLU A 647 -28.81 -7.04 -25.67
CA GLU A 647 -27.50 -7.05 -26.32
C GLU A 647 -27.42 -8.02 -27.51
N TYR A 648 -28.13 -9.16 -27.46
CA TYR A 648 -27.96 -10.22 -28.45
C TYR A 648 -29.06 -10.29 -29.50
N PHE A 649 -30.31 -9.95 -29.13
CA PHE A 649 -31.38 -9.94 -30.12
C PHE A 649 -31.15 -8.85 -31.17
N ASN A 650 -31.51 -9.16 -32.40
CA ASN A 650 -31.48 -8.23 -33.52
C ASN A 650 -32.63 -7.22 -33.39
N ILE A 651 -32.33 -6.02 -32.92
CA ILE A 651 -33.28 -4.90 -32.76
C ILE A 651 -32.71 -3.69 -33.50
N GLU A 652 -32.46 -3.84 -34.79
CA GLU A 652 -31.91 -2.76 -35.64
C GLU A 652 -32.99 -1.98 -36.40
N SER A 653 -34.25 -2.44 -36.37
CA SER A 653 -35.37 -1.80 -37.07
C SER A 653 -36.69 -1.91 -36.32
N LYS A 654 -37.69 -1.08 -36.68
CA LYS A 654 -39.06 -1.19 -36.14
C LYS A 654 -39.71 -2.54 -36.43
N GLU A 655 -39.43 -3.14 -37.60
CA GLU A 655 -39.97 -4.45 -37.98
C GLU A 655 -39.39 -5.58 -37.12
N SER A 656 -38.06 -5.64 -36.98
CA SER A 656 -37.40 -6.63 -36.11
C SER A 656 -37.84 -6.49 -34.65
N MET A 657 -37.97 -5.26 -34.15
CA MET A 657 -38.51 -4.99 -32.82
C MET A 657 -39.95 -5.50 -32.65
N ASN A 658 -40.84 -5.31 -33.64
CA ASN A 658 -42.21 -5.79 -33.56
C ASN A 658 -42.31 -7.32 -33.39
N HIS A 659 -41.46 -8.08 -34.10
CA HIS A 659 -41.41 -9.54 -33.93
C HIS A 659 -41.02 -9.97 -32.51
N ILE A 660 -40.18 -9.17 -31.83
CA ILE A 660 -39.73 -9.44 -30.47
C ILE A 660 -40.78 -9.02 -29.43
N ILE A 661 -41.68 -8.09 -29.75
CA ILE A 661 -42.74 -7.65 -28.82
C ILE A 661 -43.76 -8.76 -28.55
N ASP A 662 -44.09 -9.57 -29.55
CA ASP A 662 -44.94 -10.76 -29.35
C ASP A 662 -44.27 -11.77 -28.40
N PHE A 663 -42.96 -11.95 -28.55
CA PHE A 663 -42.14 -12.78 -27.67
C PHE A 663 -42.14 -12.24 -26.23
N GLU A 664 -41.90 -10.93 -26.07
CA GLU A 664 -41.91 -10.27 -24.77
C GLU A 664 -43.28 -10.39 -24.07
N THR A 665 -44.35 -10.19 -24.82
CA THR A 665 -45.72 -10.31 -24.31
C THR A 665 -46.01 -11.74 -23.84
N ALA A 666 -45.50 -12.76 -24.55
CA ALA A 666 -45.64 -14.15 -24.13
C ALA A 666 -44.86 -14.48 -22.85
N LEU A 667 -43.64 -13.93 -22.69
CA LEU A 667 -42.85 -14.10 -21.46
C LEU A 667 -43.54 -13.56 -20.20
N MET A 668 -44.37 -12.51 -20.35
CA MET A 668 -45.08 -11.84 -19.24
C MET A 668 -46.41 -12.50 -18.85
N LYS A 669 -46.84 -13.56 -19.54
CA LYS A 669 -48.06 -14.32 -19.17
C LYS A 669 -47.89 -15.18 -17.92
N CYS A 670 -46.66 -15.38 -17.45
CA CYS A 670 -46.34 -16.21 -16.29
C CYS A 670 -46.64 -15.50 -14.97
N ASP A 671 -47.21 -16.21 -14.00
CA ASP A 671 -47.45 -15.70 -12.63
C ASP A 671 -46.39 -16.22 -11.65
N SER A 672 -45.78 -17.36 -11.98
CA SER A 672 -44.73 -18.01 -11.22
C SER A 672 -43.46 -18.15 -12.06
N ILE A 673 -42.31 -18.09 -11.39
CA ILE A 673 -41.00 -18.36 -12.02
C ILE A 673 -40.85 -19.79 -12.55
N LYS A 674 -41.70 -20.72 -12.05
CA LYS A 674 -41.75 -22.12 -12.51
C LYS A 674 -42.52 -22.29 -13.82
N ASP A 675 -43.33 -21.30 -14.19
CA ASP A 675 -44.14 -21.38 -15.39
C ASP A 675 -43.25 -21.32 -16.63
N LYS A 676 -43.59 -22.13 -17.63
CA LYS A 676 -42.91 -22.11 -18.92
C LYS A 676 -43.74 -21.27 -19.89
N PRO A 677 -43.32 -20.05 -20.24
CA PRO A 677 -44.00 -19.25 -21.25
C PRO A 677 -43.98 -20.00 -22.59
N GLU A 678 -44.96 -19.74 -23.46
CA GLU A 678 -44.93 -20.26 -24.82
C GLU A 678 -43.88 -19.51 -25.66
N PHE A 679 -43.20 -20.21 -26.57
CA PHE A 679 -42.30 -19.56 -27.52
C PHE A 679 -43.12 -18.90 -28.64
N CYS A 680 -43.34 -17.59 -28.53
CA CYS A 680 -44.06 -16.80 -29.52
C CYS A 680 -43.10 -15.85 -30.24
N TYR A 681 -42.50 -16.27 -31.35
CA TYR A 681 -41.63 -15.41 -32.15
C TYR A 681 -41.87 -15.65 -33.65
N THR A 682 -42.14 -14.57 -34.39
CA THR A 682 -42.43 -14.65 -35.83
C THR A 682 -41.29 -14.17 -36.71
N GLY A 683 -40.16 -13.74 -36.13
CA GLY A 683 -38.98 -13.30 -36.87
C GLY A 683 -38.04 -14.47 -37.23
N ASN A 684 -36.87 -14.14 -37.77
CA ASN A 684 -35.89 -15.12 -38.27
C ASN A 684 -34.51 -15.07 -37.57
N ASP A 685 -34.38 -14.27 -36.51
CA ASP A 685 -33.15 -14.19 -35.71
C ASP A 685 -32.94 -15.47 -34.87
N PRO A 686 -31.92 -16.30 -35.16
CA PRO A 686 -31.65 -17.53 -34.40
C PRO A 686 -31.24 -17.26 -32.94
N GLU A 687 -30.73 -16.06 -32.62
CA GLU A 687 -30.35 -15.72 -31.25
C GLU A 687 -31.57 -15.60 -30.32
N VAL A 688 -32.77 -15.37 -30.86
CA VAL A 688 -34.02 -15.33 -30.07
C VAL A 688 -34.37 -16.71 -29.52
N GLU A 689 -34.28 -17.77 -30.33
CA GLU A 689 -34.55 -19.14 -29.86
C GLU A 689 -33.51 -19.60 -28.84
N LYS A 690 -32.23 -19.33 -29.12
CA LYS A 690 -31.13 -19.64 -28.21
C LYS A 690 -31.24 -18.87 -26.89
N GLY A 691 -31.55 -17.58 -26.96
CA GLY A 691 -31.77 -16.73 -25.80
C GLY A 691 -32.99 -17.18 -24.99
N TYR A 692 -34.08 -17.55 -25.64
CA TYR A 692 -35.26 -18.13 -24.98
C TYR A 692 -34.92 -19.38 -24.18
N LYS A 693 -34.18 -20.34 -24.77
CA LYS A 693 -33.74 -21.55 -24.07
C LYS A 693 -32.88 -21.22 -22.84
N LEU A 694 -31.98 -20.22 -22.96
CA LEU A 694 -31.17 -19.77 -21.84
C LEU A 694 -32.00 -19.07 -20.74
N ILE A 695 -32.97 -18.23 -21.12
CA ILE A 695 -33.90 -17.56 -20.18
C ILE A 695 -34.67 -18.61 -19.37
N LEU A 696 -35.24 -19.62 -20.04
CA LEU A 696 -35.93 -20.72 -19.34
C LEU A 696 -35.00 -21.41 -18.33
N LYS A 697 -33.74 -21.64 -18.72
CA LYS A 697 -32.77 -22.28 -17.83
C LYS A 697 -32.38 -21.40 -16.64
N MET A 698 -32.25 -20.09 -16.82
CA MET A 698 -32.01 -19.15 -15.72
C MET A 698 -33.19 -19.10 -14.75
N ARG A 699 -34.42 -19.07 -15.26
CA ARG A 699 -35.64 -19.16 -14.42
C ARG A 699 -35.73 -20.50 -13.68
N GLU A 700 -35.33 -21.61 -14.30
CA GLU A 700 -35.23 -22.93 -13.64
C GLU A 700 -34.22 -22.91 -12.48
N TYR A 701 -33.03 -22.34 -12.67
CA TYR A 701 -32.04 -22.21 -11.59
C TYR A 701 -32.53 -21.28 -10.49
N ALA A 702 -33.11 -20.13 -10.85
CA ALA A 702 -33.72 -19.20 -9.91
C ALA A 702 -34.81 -19.90 -9.08
N SER A 703 -35.69 -20.67 -9.71
CA SER A 703 -36.71 -21.48 -9.01
C SER A 703 -36.10 -22.52 -8.06
N THR A 704 -34.92 -23.04 -8.36
CA THR A 704 -34.23 -24.03 -7.53
C THR A 704 -33.70 -23.39 -6.25
N VAL A 705 -33.22 -22.14 -6.33
CA VAL A 705 -32.73 -21.39 -5.16
C VAL A 705 -33.85 -20.74 -4.34
N SER A 706 -35.03 -20.54 -4.95
CA SER A 706 -36.21 -19.92 -4.31
C SER A 706 -37.36 -20.91 -4.09
N LEU A 707 -37.08 -22.09 -3.50
CA LEU A 707 -37.98 -23.26 -3.42
C LEU A 707 -39.46 -22.98 -3.07
N PHE A 708 -39.71 -22.08 -2.11
CA PHE A 708 -41.05 -21.72 -1.62
C PHE A 708 -41.65 -20.47 -2.24
N GLU A 709 -40.94 -19.82 -3.16
CA GLU A 709 -41.42 -18.63 -3.85
C GLU A 709 -42.39 -19.03 -4.96
N LYS A 710 -43.62 -18.52 -4.87
CA LYS A 710 -44.70 -18.83 -5.82
C LYS A 710 -44.94 -17.72 -6.83
N SER A 711 -44.55 -16.51 -6.51
CA SER A 711 -44.74 -15.34 -7.35
C SER A 711 -43.48 -15.06 -8.17
N ILE A 712 -43.65 -14.63 -9.42
CA ILE A 712 -42.56 -14.14 -10.26
C ILE A 712 -42.11 -12.72 -9.87
N VAL A 713 -42.85 -12.00 -9.02
CA VAL A 713 -42.63 -10.58 -8.72
C VAL A 713 -41.19 -10.27 -8.25
N PRO A 714 -40.57 -11.01 -7.31
CA PRO A 714 -39.19 -10.69 -6.91
C PRO A 714 -38.17 -10.83 -8.04
N TYR A 715 -38.36 -11.79 -8.95
CA TYR A 715 -37.54 -11.95 -10.15
C TYR A 715 -37.73 -10.77 -11.12
N LEU A 716 -38.97 -10.30 -11.28
CA LEU A 716 -39.30 -9.14 -12.12
C LEU A 716 -38.72 -7.83 -11.56
N ILE A 717 -38.79 -7.60 -10.24
CA ILE A 717 -38.18 -6.42 -9.60
C ILE A 717 -36.65 -6.44 -9.80
N ALA A 718 -36.02 -7.61 -9.62
CA ALA A 718 -34.59 -7.77 -9.89
C ALA A 718 -34.23 -7.50 -11.36
N MET A 719 -35.13 -7.86 -12.30
CA MET A 719 -34.92 -7.60 -13.73
C MET A 719 -35.07 -6.10 -14.07
N LEU A 720 -35.96 -5.38 -13.39
CA LEU A 720 -36.14 -3.93 -13.58
C LEU A 720 -34.89 -3.13 -13.18
N GLU A 721 -34.15 -3.57 -12.16
CA GLU A 721 -32.86 -2.96 -11.74
C GLU A 721 -31.89 -2.81 -12.91
N TRP A 722 -31.98 -3.70 -13.90
CA TRP A 722 -31.04 -3.78 -15.02
C TRP A 722 -31.66 -3.49 -16.39
N SER A 723 -32.99 -3.50 -16.49
CA SER A 723 -33.71 -3.17 -17.73
C SER A 723 -33.96 -1.66 -17.85
N LEU A 724 -34.40 -1.01 -16.77
CA LEU A 724 -34.68 0.44 -16.76
C LEU A 724 -33.47 1.30 -17.18
N PRO A 725 -32.23 1.00 -16.73
CA PRO A 725 -31.06 1.79 -17.10
C PRO A 725 -30.62 1.68 -18.56
N VAL A 726 -31.16 0.76 -19.37
CA VAL A 726 -30.74 0.57 -20.77
C VAL A 726 -30.88 1.85 -21.59
N VAL A 727 -31.81 2.74 -21.23
CA VAL A 727 -31.99 4.05 -21.87
C VAL A 727 -30.76 4.98 -21.71
N VAL A 728 -29.99 4.78 -20.63
CA VAL A 728 -28.78 5.56 -20.29
C VAL A 728 -27.57 5.09 -21.10
N TYR A 729 -27.55 3.85 -21.57
CA TYR A 729 -26.38 3.29 -22.23
C TYR A 729 -26.07 3.99 -23.56
N TYR A 730 -24.86 4.54 -23.66
CA TYR A 730 -24.37 5.23 -24.84
C TYR A 730 -24.05 4.22 -25.97
N GLY A 731 -24.31 4.61 -27.21
CA GLY A 731 -24.01 3.79 -28.40
C GLY A 731 -25.07 2.73 -28.73
N LEU A 732 -26.10 2.55 -27.91
CA LEU A 732 -27.27 1.74 -28.29
C LEU A 732 -28.21 2.52 -29.21
N ASN A 733 -28.76 1.85 -30.22
CA ASN A 733 -29.74 2.45 -31.12
C ASN A 733 -31.07 2.73 -30.39
N ASN A 734 -31.88 3.66 -30.93
CA ASN A 734 -33.14 4.06 -30.31
C ASN A 734 -34.19 2.93 -30.28
N HIS A 735 -34.13 1.97 -31.21
CA HIS A 735 -35.04 0.82 -31.22
C HIS A 735 -34.80 -0.09 -30.01
N ARG A 736 -33.54 -0.36 -29.63
CA ARG A 736 -33.17 -1.11 -28.42
C ARG A 736 -33.63 -0.41 -27.15
N LYS A 737 -33.38 0.90 -27.05
CA LYS A 737 -33.84 1.71 -25.91
C LYS A 737 -35.37 1.70 -25.79
N ARG A 738 -36.07 1.82 -26.93
CA ARG A 738 -37.54 1.73 -27.00
C ARG A 738 -38.07 0.35 -26.62
N TYR A 739 -37.44 -0.73 -27.10
CA TYR A 739 -37.80 -2.09 -26.72
C TYR A 739 -37.61 -2.34 -25.21
N SER A 740 -36.49 -1.89 -24.63
CA SER A 740 -36.30 -2.00 -23.17
C SER A 740 -37.39 -1.27 -22.40
N MET A 741 -37.79 -0.07 -22.84
CA MET A 741 -38.91 0.65 -22.23
C MET A 741 -40.22 -0.15 -22.31
N ILE A 742 -40.54 -0.75 -23.46
CA ILE A 742 -41.75 -1.58 -23.63
C ILE A 742 -41.71 -2.80 -22.71
N SER A 743 -40.56 -3.48 -22.63
CA SER A 743 -40.34 -4.59 -21.70
C SER A 743 -40.56 -4.17 -20.25
N CYS A 744 -39.96 -3.05 -19.82
CA CYS A 744 -40.15 -2.51 -18.47
C CYS A 744 -41.62 -2.14 -18.18
N ALA A 745 -42.33 -1.60 -19.16
CA ALA A 745 -43.74 -1.24 -19.04
C ALA A 745 -44.62 -2.47 -18.82
N LEU A 746 -44.39 -3.55 -19.58
CA LEU A 746 -45.09 -4.83 -19.43
C LEU A 746 -44.77 -5.50 -18.08
N ILE A 747 -43.50 -5.48 -17.66
CA ILE A 747 -43.08 -5.98 -16.35
C ILE A 747 -43.80 -5.20 -15.23
N THR A 748 -43.88 -3.89 -15.36
CA THR A 748 -44.55 -3.01 -14.38
C THR A 748 -46.04 -3.34 -14.26
N GLU A 749 -46.75 -3.49 -15.39
CA GLU A 749 -48.15 -3.92 -15.35
C GLU A 749 -48.31 -5.28 -14.70
N LYS A 750 -47.41 -6.23 -14.98
CA LYS A 750 -47.49 -7.58 -14.40
C LYS A 750 -47.32 -7.56 -12.88
N ILE A 751 -46.38 -6.74 -12.37
CA ILE A 751 -46.22 -6.54 -10.93
C ILE A 751 -47.50 -5.97 -10.32
N LEU A 752 -48.08 -4.93 -10.92
CA LEU A 752 -49.31 -4.30 -10.43
C LEU A 752 -50.52 -5.23 -10.50
N GLU A 753 -50.63 -6.06 -11.54
CA GLU A 753 -51.68 -7.07 -11.70
C GLU A 753 -51.63 -8.07 -10.54
N ILE A 754 -50.46 -8.67 -10.29
CA ILE A 754 -50.27 -9.68 -9.24
C ILE A 754 -50.48 -9.05 -7.85
N GLU A 755 -49.97 -7.84 -7.60
CA GLU A 755 -50.20 -7.11 -6.34
C GLU A 755 -51.70 -6.90 -6.08
N ASN A 756 -52.47 -6.53 -7.11
CA ASN A 756 -53.91 -6.35 -6.98
C ASN A 756 -54.63 -7.67 -6.70
N LEU A 757 -54.25 -8.78 -7.35
CA LEU A 757 -54.82 -10.10 -7.08
C LEU A 757 -54.58 -10.54 -5.62
N ILE A 758 -53.36 -10.34 -5.11
CA ILE A 758 -53.00 -10.64 -3.71
C ILE A 758 -53.82 -9.78 -2.74
N ASN A 759 -53.97 -8.48 -3.02
CA ASN A 759 -54.77 -7.56 -2.19
C ASN A 759 -56.27 -7.90 -2.21
N LEU A 760 -56.77 -8.51 -3.28
CA LEU A 760 -58.14 -9.01 -3.40
C LEU A 760 -58.34 -10.41 -2.78
N GLY A 761 -57.27 -11.05 -2.29
CA GLY A 761 -57.31 -12.37 -1.66
C GLY A 761 -57.57 -13.52 -2.64
N VAL A 762 -57.23 -13.34 -3.92
CA VAL A 762 -57.43 -14.30 -5.02
C VAL A 762 -56.16 -15.10 -5.29
#